data_AF-C3Z7T6-F1
#
_entry.id   AF-C3Z7T6-F1
#
_cell.length_a   1.000
_cell.length_b   1.000
_cell.length_c   1.000
_cell.angle_alpha   90.00
_cell.angle_beta   90.00
_cell.angle_gamma   90.00
#
_symmetry.space_group_name_H-M   'P 1'
#
loop_
_entity.id
_entity.type
_entity.pdbx_description
1 polymer ?
#
loop_
_entity_poly.entity_id
_entity_poly.type
_entity_poly.pdbx_seq_one_letter_code
_entity_poly.pdbx_strand_id
1 'polypeptide(L)'
;MRYILYSVIGIVVVTLVYRSIGDNLPEKMRHAVQIASEKTSRGCRLDSVVYPPVIPIHAPLPVKVEVTGIHGRHAPRAEATILAKLKGAEGIGSEFILYYGIGSVVLVLPKPGVWVVSVKVDKYIAQDSAEDGEAEMCSRTFSVQAVHLGQTNIPVRKVSETSLRLDKNEDVFWSNGIMIIDGSLRIPEGVTLTVKPGVVILMTPGSRLDVVGRVKMGKEGQDPVLFTAMPDGEGKVMPWDQVTFHRGSKGDLHNTWLTHGGSTKSPNFGSLDTTPVVHVQKDAAVSFHGGGLVDNVGEAIRGDVCRIAIQGTVIARCAGGGSAREAVVTMENVHVTEISLDQRIMADFTKDAFSFFSPRTIANPSDVSVISNSVFAVGGGLGINHKGSNFVVQSTIIENFHRACVLTSGEKSQVTLKNMIIRNCAIGLRVGYGKMNVTLDNSVIVNNKVGVWYGEDGVDNMGTLDIHNVLAIGNSEKNLKVYSDGVERTNTDRGSDNVRLRCFFVNTESTKRTPKSKFSLPQRMPEKPCRQPDIYLDHTECHINVEVPRAECLWADYSPEPLVDARLERIDLCSNCCEETTQELTFGSYDHWRLRDIQDLKDASISTEGSAPGAECGLSFSADFFQYTDSQCLKSKIRIKSVFSNISHNQAESHLRELKTYYFDRVLQFHLTPPSFGLMLDFSHILDSNASAFIDKTMNCGLSDNDGNQVSSFVTAWVPDIGMYMKLSVQLADLVHPKNFYPYVVFLYLSNCMKSGHSHFASKETFDYLLIDNDRCFVPERVTALNFTFHYRKRLLVLTDTLFSGTHVCDVPTDIINKFKHANAISSKVPSLGSQLREEIVKDEEMGPLILKENPEIYEEIDGRVSTLLAHYHRTCDEYNADKYNPILTKVYKTGAIQYAYMVQGRDYMIAKFEDDHIGYLKAVGTSTRLRIGGEIMNGGFAELVAYHIDRLMELGRTPVVASRRLFLDNSILLKGIIEPDGDLLHDYTSSKVTLEKFLSEVKNGDKDVDKTIQWVANQMKTVDGAPFLDIVVVGRVKSLRVDIDLNPKIKDFLAHRISFNDLEDAGVTRQMTWDFTNTIVFDFLTHNPQRTALATSELRHVIYDNRPAFSPSIKTVVCDSILRCHPALYNKPPSPNPHGPIACPAACWREEDDLTGNCKFRKHVLDRFYNYETNTSRVDEFVNSLKKALAKEALDVQSIENYFGQVDLYTGLQERISYFLGHVEKCRKQYGDATII
;
A
#
# COMPACT_ATOMS: atom_id res chain seq x y z
N MET A 1 18.28 43.38 14.86
CA MET A 1 19.73 43.16 14.67
C MET A 1 20.51 42.93 15.97
N ARG A 2 20.42 43.78 17.00
CA ARG A 2 21.14 43.56 18.29
C ARG A 2 20.77 42.25 19.01
N TYR A 3 19.49 41.84 18.99
CA TYR A 3 19.06 40.56 19.59
C TYR A 3 19.62 39.32 18.88
N ILE A 4 19.73 39.36 17.55
CA ILE A 4 20.31 38.26 16.76
C ILE A 4 21.82 38.15 17.05
N LEU A 5 22.50 39.29 17.20
CA LEU A 5 23.93 39.31 17.54
C LEU A 5 24.20 38.72 18.94
N TYR A 6 23.35 39.00 19.93
CA TYR A 6 23.48 38.41 21.27
C TYR A 6 23.16 36.91 21.31
N SER A 7 22.18 36.44 20.54
CA SER A 7 21.88 35.01 20.45
C SER A 7 22.99 34.23 19.74
N VAL A 8 23.58 34.79 18.68
CA VAL A 8 24.70 34.15 17.97
C VAL A 8 25.96 34.13 18.83
N ILE A 9 26.26 35.21 19.55
CA ILE A 9 27.38 35.25 20.49
C ILE A 9 27.15 34.25 21.65
N GLY A 10 25.92 34.14 22.17
CA GLY A 10 25.58 33.16 23.20
C GLY A 10 25.78 31.72 22.75
N ILE A 11 25.34 31.38 21.53
CA ILE A 11 25.49 30.02 20.98
C ILE A 11 26.97 29.71 20.71
N VAL A 12 27.74 30.66 20.19
CA VAL A 12 29.17 30.48 19.92
C VAL A 12 29.98 30.31 21.21
N VAL A 13 29.66 31.07 22.26
CA VAL A 13 30.33 30.95 23.57
C VAL A 13 29.99 29.62 24.23
N VAL A 14 28.72 29.18 24.20
CA VAL A 14 28.32 27.87 24.74
C VAL A 14 29.01 26.73 23.99
N THR A 15 29.12 26.83 22.66
CA THR A 15 29.77 25.79 21.83
C THR A 15 31.29 25.74 22.03
N LEU A 16 31.94 26.90 22.22
CA LEU A 16 33.38 26.99 22.51
C LEU A 16 33.73 26.48 23.92
N VAL A 17 32.90 26.80 24.92
CA VAL A 17 33.03 26.27 26.28
C VAL A 17 32.81 24.76 26.30
N TYR A 18 31.86 24.25 25.51
CA TYR A 18 31.60 22.81 25.39
C TYR A 18 32.76 22.05 24.73
N ARG A 19 33.37 22.62 23.67
CA ARG A 19 34.56 22.04 23.02
C ARG A 19 35.82 22.11 23.88
N SER A 20 35.95 23.13 24.75
CA SER A 20 37.11 23.32 25.62
C SER A 20 37.16 22.36 26.81
N ILE A 21 36.03 21.78 27.23
CA ILE A 21 35.92 20.98 28.47
C ILE A 21 35.72 19.47 28.16
N GLY A 22 35.74 19.10 26.87
CA GLY A 22 35.21 17.86 26.30
C GLY A 22 35.63 16.52 26.91
N ASP A 23 36.70 16.45 27.71
CA ASP A 23 37.18 15.19 28.31
C ASP A 23 37.23 15.17 29.85
N ASN A 24 36.98 16.28 30.55
CA ASN A 24 37.20 16.40 32.01
C ASN A 24 35.94 16.69 32.85
N LEU A 25 34.75 16.44 32.33
CA LEU A 25 33.51 16.61 33.11
C LEU A 25 33.38 15.52 34.21
N PRO A 26 33.16 15.92 35.48
CA PRO A 26 32.89 14.99 36.57
C PRO A 26 31.69 14.08 36.26
N GLU A 27 31.78 12.82 36.64
CA GLU A 27 30.80 11.77 36.34
C GLU A 27 29.36 12.15 36.72
N LYS A 28 29.19 12.88 37.84
CA LYS A 28 27.89 13.42 38.29
C LYS A 28 27.27 14.44 37.32
N MET A 29 28.09 15.24 36.65
CA MET A 29 27.63 16.23 35.67
C MET A 29 27.30 15.58 34.33
N ARG A 30 28.04 14.53 33.94
CA ARG A 30 27.70 13.68 32.78
C ARG A 30 26.33 13.03 32.98
N HIS A 31 26.08 12.52 34.18
CA HIS A 31 24.79 11.95 34.57
C HIS A 31 23.65 12.98 34.56
N ALA A 32 23.92 14.23 34.97
CA ALA A 32 22.94 15.32 34.96
C ALA A 32 22.61 15.81 33.53
N VAL A 33 23.61 15.86 32.64
CA VAL A 33 23.42 16.25 31.22
C VAL A 33 22.68 15.16 30.44
N GLN A 34 22.91 13.88 30.76
CA GLN A 34 22.17 12.76 30.18
C GLN A 34 20.69 12.77 30.61
N ILE A 35 20.41 13.07 31.89
CA ILE A 35 19.04 13.28 32.40
C ILE A 35 18.37 14.53 31.77
N ALA A 36 19.15 15.55 31.43
CA ALA A 36 18.62 16.77 30.80
C ALA A 36 18.30 16.58 29.30
N SER A 37 19.05 15.76 28.56
CA SER A 37 18.74 15.45 27.16
C SER A 37 17.59 14.45 27.01
N GLU A 38 17.32 13.62 28.03
CA GLU A 38 16.16 12.73 28.09
C GLU A 38 14.83 13.47 28.31
N LYS A 39 14.86 14.74 28.78
CA LYS A 39 13.65 15.54 29.02
C LYS A 39 13.06 16.25 27.79
N THR A 40 13.69 16.15 26.62
CA THR A 40 13.25 16.88 25.41
C THR A 40 12.42 16.09 24.39
N SER A 41 12.21 14.78 24.55
CA SER A 41 11.27 14.01 23.71
C SER A 41 10.04 13.58 24.51
N ARG A 42 8.93 14.32 24.40
CA ARG A 42 7.70 14.10 25.20
C ARG A 42 6.85 12.88 24.79
N GLY A 43 7.24 12.11 23.77
CA GLY A 43 6.39 11.07 23.15
C GLY A 43 6.56 9.64 23.67
N CYS A 44 7.81 9.16 23.79
CA CYS A 44 8.07 7.79 24.23
C CYS A 44 9.35 7.64 25.08
N ARG A 45 9.31 6.72 26.04
CA ARG A 45 10.29 6.51 27.12
C ARG A 45 10.70 5.04 27.16
N LEU A 46 11.98 4.77 26.90
CA LEU A 46 12.53 3.43 26.99
C LEU A 46 12.82 3.12 28.48
N ASP A 47 11.90 2.48 29.18
CA ASP A 47 11.93 2.39 30.65
C ASP A 47 13.02 1.44 31.17
N SER A 48 13.16 0.27 30.55
CA SER A 48 14.17 -0.70 30.93
C SER A 48 14.80 -1.40 29.73
N VAL A 49 16.13 -1.49 29.77
CA VAL A 49 16.91 -2.42 28.96
C VAL A 49 17.61 -3.35 29.94
N VAL A 50 17.27 -4.63 29.91
CA VAL A 50 17.86 -5.64 30.79
C VAL A 50 18.90 -6.42 30.02
N TYR A 51 20.14 -6.42 30.51
CA TYR A 51 21.28 -7.11 29.92
C TYR A 51 22.35 -7.38 31.00
N PRO A 52 23.17 -8.45 30.89
CA PRO A 52 24.34 -8.64 31.75
C PRO A 52 25.45 -7.63 31.37
N PRO A 53 26.06 -6.93 32.34
CA PRO A 53 27.08 -5.91 32.06
C PRO A 53 28.38 -6.49 31.50
N VAL A 54 28.64 -7.78 31.73
CA VAL A 54 29.83 -8.50 31.26
C VAL A 54 29.37 -9.78 30.57
N ILE A 55 29.88 -10.04 29.37
CA ILE A 55 29.60 -11.27 28.64
C ILE A 55 30.85 -11.81 27.92
N PRO A 56 31.07 -13.13 27.85
CA PRO A 56 32.10 -13.69 26.99
C PRO A 56 31.86 -13.32 25.53
N ILE A 57 32.93 -13.15 24.75
CA ILE A 57 32.81 -13.03 23.30
C ILE A 57 32.11 -14.26 22.72
N HIS A 58 31.36 -14.07 21.64
CA HIS A 58 30.53 -15.09 20.98
C HIS A 58 29.40 -15.69 21.82
N ALA A 59 29.29 -15.39 23.11
CA ALA A 59 28.17 -15.88 23.91
C ALA A 59 26.89 -15.08 23.58
N PRO A 60 25.72 -15.74 23.50
CA PRO A 60 24.44 -15.08 23.24
C PRO A 60 24.03 -14.11 24.36
N LEU A 61 23.86 -12.83 24.02
CA LEU A 61 23.44 -11.75 24.90
C LEU A 61 21.95 -11.42 24.69
N PRO A 62 21.04 -11.81 25.60
CA PRO A 62 19.66 -11.36 25.50
C PRO A 62 19.53 -9.88 25.89
N VAL A 63 18.74 -9.15 25.12
CA VAL A 63 18.35 -7.77 25.38
C VAL A 63 16.83 -7.71 25.37
N LYS A 64 16.23 -7.38 26.52
CA LYS A 64 14.81 -7.01 26.61
C LYS A 64 14.67 -5.53 26.32
N VAL A 65 13.70 -5.18 25.48
CA VAL A 65 13.30 -3.79 25.26
C VAL A 65 11.85 -3.62 25.66
N GLU A 66 11.63 -2.65 26.56
CA GLU A 66 10.31 -2.26 27.05
C GLU A 66 10.12 -0.76 26.84
N VAL A 67 9.15 -0.43 26.00
CA VAL A 67 8.74 0.93 25.69
C VAL A 67 7.54 1.29 26.56
N THR A 68 7.67 2.42 27.24
CA THR A 68 6.62 3.01 28.07
C THR A 68 6.42 4.45 27.62
N GLY A 69 5.20 4.93 27.53
CA GLY A 69 4.94 6.24 26.93
C GLY A 69 3.62 6.28 26.20
N ILE A 70 3.17 7.50 25.94
CA ILE A 70 1.77 7.84 25.67
C ILE A 70 1.31 7.35 24.29
N HIS A 71 2.24 7.01 23.39
CA HIS A 71 1.92 6.54 22.04
C HIS A 71 2.36 5.09 21.80
N GLY A 72 3.40 4.62 22.51
CA GLY A 72 3.99 3.29 22.29
C GLY A 72 3.17 2.10 22.78
N ARG A 73 2.19 2.31 23.67
CA ARG A 73 1.27 1.26 24.13
C ARG A 73 0.04 1.10 23.23
N HIS A 74 -0.17 2.00 22.28
CA HIS A 74 -1.35 1.99 21.41
C HIS A 74 -1.09 1.36 20.05
N ALA A 75 0.18 1.31 19.63
CA ALA A 75 0.56 0.55 18.47
C ALA A 75 0.75 -0.93 18.88
N PRO A 76 -0.01 -1.87 18.29
CA PRO A 76 0.15 -3.29 18.61
C PRO A 76 1.53 -3.82 18.23
N ARG A 77 2.21 -3.16 17.28
CA ARG A 77 3.55 -3.52 16.82
C ARG A 77 4.39 -2.28 16.57
N ALA A 78 5.66 -2.33 16.95
CA ALA A 78 6.66 -1.33 16.59
C ALA A 78 7.95 -2.02 16.12
N GLU A 79 8.58 -1.47 15.09
CA GLU A 79 9.91 -1.90 14.67
C GLU A 79 10.96 -1.22 15.54
N ALA A 80 11.88 -2.02 16.08
CA ALA A 80 13.01 -1.54 16.84
C ALA A 80 14.31 -2.06 16.22
N THR A 81 15.29 -1.17 16.10
CA THR A 81 16.66 -1.49 15.70
C THR A 81 17.55 -1.45 16.92
N ILE A 82 18.32 -2.52 17.14
CA ILE A 82 19.44 -2.52 18.08
C ILE A 82 20.75 -2.46 17.32
N LEU A 83 21.68 -1.63 17.78
CA LEU A 83 22.99 -1.44 17.16
C LEU A 83 24.07 -1.44 18.24
N ALA A 84 24.94 -2.44 18.22
CA ALA A 84 26.10 -2.55 19.10
C ALA A 84 27.36 -2.06 18.38
N LYS A 85 28.07 -1.09 18.94
CA LYS A 85 29.31 -0.53 18.38
C LYS A 85 30.47 -0.67 19.35
N LEU A 86 31.55 -1.28 18.88
CA LEU A 86 32.85 -1.23 19.54
C LEU A 86 33.60 0.02 19.05
N LYS A 87 34.26 0.76 19.96
CA LYS A 87 34.99 1.99 19.61
C LYS A 87 36.01 1.72 18.49
N GLY A 88 35.82 2.35 17.34
CA GLY A 88 36.71 2.20 16.17
C GLY A 88 36.45 0.97 15.27
N ALA A 89 35.34 0.25 15.47
CA ALA A 89 34.92 -0.85 14.60
C ALA A 89 33.53 -0.61 13.99
N GLU A 90 33.20 -1.36 12.94
CA GLU A 90 31.84 -1.41 12.40
C GLU A 90 30.86 -1.94 13.45
N GLY A 91 29.64 -1.37 13.45
CA GLY A 91 28.58 -1.78 14.36
C GLY A 91 27.88 -3.06 13.89
N ILE A 92 27.36 -3.83 14.84
CA ILE A 92 26.52 -5.00 14.60
C ILE A 92 25.09 -4.59 14.88
N GLY A 93 24.22 -4.67 13.88
CA GLY A 93 22.81 -4.29 13.98
C GLY A 93 21.89 -5.51 13.90
N SER A 94 20.73 -5.44 14.57
CA SER A 94 19.60 -6.34 14.35
C SER A 94 18.31 -5.54 14.44
N GLU A 95 17.36 -5.86 13.58
CA GLU A 95 15.99 -5.37 13.67
C GLU A 95 15.14 -6.43 14.37
N PHE A 96 14.14 -6.00 15.15
CA PHE A 96 13.19 -6.87 15.83
C PHE A 96 11.87 -6.14 16.09
N ILE A 97 10.81 -6.90 16.34
CA ILE A 97 9.47 -6.36 16.56
C ILE A 97 9.16 -6.30 18.06
N LEU A 98 8.64 -5.16 18.50
CA LEU A 98 8.02 -4.99 19.80
C LEU A 98 6.53 -5.29 19.67
N TYR A 99 6.02 -6.24 20.45
CA TYR A 99 4.59 -6.53 20.55
C TYR A 99 4.05 -5.85 21.80
N TYR A 100 3.11 -4.91 21.62
CA TYR A 100 2.56 -4.08 22.70
C TYR A 100 3.65 -3.38 23.54
N GLY A 101 4.71 -2.91 22.87
CA GLY A 101 5.82 -2.21 23.49
C GLY A 101 6.90 -3.10 24.12
N ILE A 102 6.76 -4.43 24.09
CA ILE A 102 7.74 -5.37 24.64
C ILE A 102 8.29 -6.28 23.54
N GLY A 103 9.60 -6.42 23.48
CA GLY A 103 10.28 -7.38 22.61
C GLY A 103 11.63 -7.78 23.16
N SER A 104 12.24 -8.78 22.53
CA SER A 104 13.58 -9.23 22.89
C SER A 104 14.39 -9.52 21.64
N VAL A 105 15.72 -9.43 21.76
CA VAL A 105 16.68 -9.79 20.72
C VAL A 105 17.92 -10.38 21.38
N VAL A 106 18.60 -11.31 20.70
CA VAL A 106 19.87 -11.86 21.16
C VAL A 106 21.00 -11.34 20.28
N LEU A 107 22.00 -10.72 20.90
CA LEU A 107 23.20 -10.21 20.25
C LEU A 107 24.38 -11.17 20.45
N VAL A 108 25.29 -11.23 19.48
CA VAL A 108 26.55 -11.96 19.59
C VAL A 108 27.70 -10.99 19.36
N LEU A 109 28.55 -10.81 20.39
CA LEU A 109 29.65 -9.84 20.36
C LEU A 109 30.97 -10.55 20.01
N PRO A 110 31.55 -10.37 18.82
CA PRO A 110 32.65 -11.20 18.32
C PRO A 110 34.04 -10.76 18.80
N LYS A 111 34.16 -9.57 19.40
CA LYS A 111 35.45 -9.00 19.81
C LYS A 111 35.40 -8.52 21.26
N PRO A 112 36.51 -8.67 22.01
CA PRO A 112 36.60 -8.16 23.38
C PRO A 112 36.59 -6.62 23.39
N GLY A 113 36.02 -6.03 24.42
CA GLY A 113 36.00 -4.59 24.65
C GLY A 113 34.67 -4.07 25.17
N VAL A 114 34.58 -2.76 25.40
CA VAL A 114 33.34 -2.07 25.79
C VAL A 114 32.53 -1.76 24.53
N TRP A 115 31.40 -2.43 24.38
CA TRP A 115 30.43 -2.19 23.32
C TRP A 115 29.38 -1.19 23.80
N VAL A 116 29.16 -0.14 23.01
CA VAL A 116 28.03 0.78 23.20
C VAL A 116 26.86 0.25 22.38
N VAL A 117 25.81 -0.17 23.06
CA VAL A 117 24.58 -0.68 22.44
C VAL A 117 23.56 0.44 22.44
N SER A 118 23.09 0.81 21.26
CA SER A 118 22.00 1.76 21.05
C SER A 118 20.75 1.02 20.60
N VAL A 119 19.65 1.19 21.31
CA VAL A 119 18.32 0.75 20.88
C VAL A 119 17.60 1.96 20.31
N LYS A 120 16.97 1.79 19.16
CA LYS A 120 16.15 2.78 18.47
C LYS A 120 14.80 2.15 18.16
N VAL A 121 13.70 2.85 18.44
CA VAL A 121 12.36 2.45 17.98
C VAL A 121 12.04 3.34 16.78
N ASP A 122 11.90 2.72 15.61
CA ASP A 122 11.94 3.39 14.31
C ASP A 122 10.56 3.77 13.79
N LYS A 123 9.57 2.87 13.93
CA LYS A 123 8.24 3.06 13.34
C LYS A 123 7.20 2.22 14.07
N TYR A 124 6.01 2.79 14.26
CA TYR A 124 4.82 2.01 14.63
C TYR A 124 4.23 1.38 13.37
N ILE A 125 4.05 0.06 13.38
CA ILE A 125 3.47 -0.66 12.24
C ILE A 125 1.94 -0.49 12.34
N ALA A 126 1.40 0.61 11.83
CA ALA A 126 -0.03 0.71 11.58
C ALA A 126 -0.37 -0.21 10.39
N GLN A 127 -1.28 -1.16 10.59
CA GLN A 127 -1.47 -2.26 9.64
C GLN A 127 -1.98 -1.82 8.25
N ASP A 128 -2.58 -0.63 8.07
CA ASP A 128 -3.21 -0.26 6.78
C ASP A 128 -3.27 1.25 6.43
N SER A 129 -2.48 2.14 7.07
CA SER A 129 -2.44 3.56 6.68
C SER A 129 -1.07 3.95 6.14
N ALA A 130 -0.99 4.07 4.81
CA ALA A 130 0.14 4.62 4.06
C ALA A 130 0.25 6.16 4.20
N GLU A 131 -0.12 6.72 5.35
CA GLU A 131 0.03 8.15 5.61
C GLU A 131 1.31 8.39 6.41
N ASP A 132 2.15 9.29 5.89
CA ASP A 132 3.44 9.75 6.42
C ASP A 132 3.28 10.50 7.76
N GLY A 133 2.81 9.80 8.80
CA GLY A 133 2.85 10.32 10.17
C GLY A 133 4.30 10.41 10.65
N GLU A 134 4.71 11.59 11.14
CA GLU A 134 6.04 11.81 11.72
C GLU A 134 6.35 10.73 12.77
N ALA A 135 7.36 9.91 12.50
CA ALA A 135 7.76 8.82 13.39
C ALA A 135 8.36 9.40 14.68
N GLU A 136 7.69 9.18 15.82
CA GLU A 136 8.29 9.44 17.12
C GLU A 136 9.44 8.46 17.38
N MET A 137 10.66 8.99 17.30
CA MET A 137 11.87 8.21 17.48
C MET A 137 12.33 8.24 18.95
N CYS A 138 12.46 7.06 19.56
CA CYS A 138 13.04 6.91 20.88
C CYS A 138 14.34 6.15 20.79
N SER A 139 15.35 6.59 21.53
CA SER A 139 16.60 5.84 21.62
C SER A 139 17.18 5.84 23.03
N ARG A 140 17.85 4.74 23.38
CA ARG A 140 18.63 4.62 24.62
C ARG A 140 19.94 3.94 24.30
N THR A 141 21.00 4.36 24.99
CA THR A 141 22.32 3.74 24.89
C THR A 141 22.74 3.15 26.21
N PHE A 142 23.47 2.03 26.15
CA PHE A 142 24.05 1.38 27.31
C PHE A 142 25.36 0.69 26.92
N SER A 143 26.16 0.27 27.91
CA SER A 143 27.47 -0.32 27.66
C SER A 143 27.53 -1.77 28.14
N VAL A 144 28.11 -2.65 27.32
CA VAL A 144 28.34 -4.06 27.61
C VAL A 144 29.83 -4.37 27.44
N GLN A 145 30.43 -4.98 28.45
CA GLN A 145 31.82 -5.42 28.40
C GLN A 145 31.89 -6.84 27.84
N ALA A 146 32.35 -7.00 26.60
CA ALA A 146 32.67 -8.29 26.02
C ALA A 146 34.10 -8.71 26.44
N VAL A 147 34.29 -9.96 26.89
CA VAL A 147 35.58 -10.44 27.41
C VAL A 147 36.00 -11.79 26.83
N HIS A 148 37.30 -12.02 26.74
CA HIS A 148 37.80 -13.38 26.53
C HIS A 148 37.77 -14.15 27.84
N LEU A 149 37.40 -15.42 27.80
CA LEU A 149 37.42 -16.31 28.98
C LEU A 149 38.81 -16.42 29.62
N GLY A 150 39.89 -16.15 28.87
CA GLY A 150 41.27 -16.13 29.38
C GLY A 150 41.71 -14.82 30.04
N GLN A 151 40.87 -13.78 30.10
CA GLN A 151 41.22 -12.51 30.76
C GLN A 151 41.12 -12.63 32.30
N THR A 152 42.17 -12.17 33.00
CA THR A 152 42.45 -12.52 34.41
C THR A 152 41.65 -11.77 35.47
N ASN A 153 40.86 -10.76 35.11
CA ASN A 153 40.22 -9.87 36.10
C ASN A 153 38.75 -10.23 36.40
N ILE A 154 38.17 -11.18 35.67
CA ILE A 154 36.82 -11.70 35.93
C ILE A 154 36.96 -13.13 36.42
N PRO A 155 36.40 -13.48 37.59
CA PRO A 155 36.49 -14.85 38.08
C PRO A 155 35.72 -15.79 37.14
N VAL A 156 36.44 -16.72 36.53
CA VAL A 156 35.87 -17.83 35.74
C VAL A 156 36.01 -19.10 36.55
N ARG A 157 34.89 -19.75 36.90
CA ARG A 157 34.88 -21.00 37.66
C ARG A 157 34.23 -22.10 36.85
N LYS A 158 35.00 -23.12 36.50
CA LYS A 158 34.48 -24.34 35.90
C LYS A 158 33.93 -25.28 36.98
N VAL A 159 32.76 -25.84 36.72
CA VAL A 159 32.00 -26.67 37.63
C VAL A 159 31.48 -27.90 36.87
N SER A 160 31.75 -29.07 37.42
CA SER A 160 31.27 -30.39 37.03
C SER A 160 30.90 -31.20 38.29
N GLU A 161 30.20 -32.32 38.11
CA GLU A 161 29.83 -33.27 39.17
C GLU A 161 31.05 -33.72 40.01
N THR A 162 32.23 -33.83 39.41
CA THR A 162 33.47 -34.22 40.08
C THR A 162 34.13 -33.10 40.88
N SER A 163 33.86 -31.83 40.55
CA SER A 163 34.52 -30.65 41.13
C SER A 163 33.76 -30.00 42.28
N LEU A 164 32.43 -30.16 42.33
CA LEU A 164 31.57 -29.73 43.42
C LEU A 164 31.27 -30.96 44.30
N ARG A 165 32.18 -31.27 45.24
CA ARG A 165 31.82 -32.13 46.37
C ARG A 165 30.84 -31.35 47.25
N LEU A 166 29.57 -31.35 46.85
CA LEU A 166 28.46 -30.85 47.64
C LEU A 166 28.25 -31.84 48.78
N ASP A 167 28.92 -31.61 49.91
CA ASP A 167 28.56 -32.30 51.14
C ASP A 167 27.07 -32.03 51.41
N LYS A 168 26.32 -33.06 51.82
CA LYS A 168 24.85 -33.08 51.83
C LYS A 168 24.15 -31.99 52.69
N ASN A 169 24.88 -31.06 53.31
CA ASN A 169 24.37 -30.09 54.28
C ASN A 169 24.85 -28.64 54.10
N GLU A 170 25.62 -28.30 53.06
CA GLU A 170 26.10 -26.91 52.87
C GLU A 170 25.46 -26.22 51.65
N ASP A 171 24.87 -25.05 51.89
CA ASP A 171 24.35 -24.16 50.84
C ASP A 171 25.49 -23.61 49.97
N VAL A 172 25.25 -23.48 48.67
CA VAL A 172 26.26 -23.04 47.69
C VAL A 172 25.94 -21.66 47.17
N PHE A 173 26.97 -20.81 47.10
CA PHE A 173 26.83 -19.42 46.67
C PHE A 173 27.69 -19.14 45.44
N TRP A 174 27.06 -18.62 44.38
CA TRP A 174 27.74 -18.04 43.23
C TRP A 174 27.57 -16.53 43.29
N SER A 175 28.63 -15.83 43.68
CA SER A 175 28.57 -14.40 44.07
C SER A 175 28.88 -13.42 42.94
N ASN A 176 29.69 -13.82 41.96
CA ASN A 176 30.13 -12.97 40.84
C ASN A 176 30.87 -13.80 39.77
N GLY A 177 30.90 -13.28 38.54
CA GLY A 177 31.73 -13.80 37.45
C GLY A 177 31.03 -14.78 36.51
N ILE A 178 31.84 -15.57 35.81
CA ILE A 178 31.42 -16.53 34.79
C ILE A 178 31.54 -17.94 35.36
N MET A 179 30.44 -18.66 35.40
CA MET A 179 30.37 -20.07 35.79
C MET A 179 30.31 -20.92 34.53
N ILE A 180 31.18 -21.91 34.37
CA ILE A 180 31.12 -22.85 33.26
C ILE A 180 30.62 -24.18 33.80
N ILE A 181 29.43 -24.62 33.42
CA ILE A 181 28.90 -25.94 33.74
C ILE A 181 29.30 -26.90 32.62
N ASP A 182 30.10 -27.90 32.97
CA ASP A 182 30.56 -28.93 32.05
C ASP A 182 29.96 -30.29 32.42
N GLY A 183 29.04 -30.77 31.58
CA GLY A 183 28.27 -32.00 31.82
C GLY A 183 27.03 -31.80 32.70
N SER A 184 26.68 -32.80 33.51
CA SER A 184 25.54 -32.72 34.43
C SER A 184 25.98 -32.18 35.78
N LEU A 185 25.30 -31.15 36.30
CA LEU A 185 25.49 -30.65 37.65
C LEU A 185 24.25 -30.96 38.49
N ARG A 186 24.40 -31.68 39.60
CA ARG A 186 23.29 -32.03 40.49
C ARG A 186 23.31 -31.21 41.78
N ILE A 187 22.22 -30.52 42.10
CA ILE A 187 21.99 -29.87 43.40
C ILE A 187 21.25 -30.87 44.29
N PRO A 188 21.89 -31.46 45.31
CA PRO A 188 21.31 -32.54 46.10
C PRO A 188 20.16 -32.03 46.99
N GLU A 189 19.35 -32.98 47.47
CA GLU A 189 18.32 -32.72 48.47
C GLU A 189 18.93 -32.07 49.73
N GLY A 190 18.22 -31.13 50.35
CA GLY A 190 18.68 -30.40 51.53
C GLY A 190 19.60 -29.20 51.25
N VAL A 191 20.19 -29.11 50.05
CA VAL A 191 21.09 -28.02 49.66
C VAL A 191 20.36 -26.93 48.88
N THR A 192 20.67 -25.66 49.18
CA THR A 192 20.25 -24.50 48.38
C THR A 192 21.41 -23.94 47.56
N LEU A 193 21.26 -23.90 46.23
CA LEU A 193 22.13 -23.09 45.38
C LEU A 193 21.57 -21.66 45.29
N THR A 194 22.37 -20.68 45.71
CA THR A 194 22.06 -19.25 45.60
C THR A 194 22.97 -18.60 44.56
N VAL A 195 22.39 -18.18 43.44
CA VAL A 195 23.10 -17.44 42.37
C VAL A 195 22.78 -15.95 42.51
N LYS A 196 23.80 -15.13 42.72
CA LYS A 196 23.64 -13.67 42.85
C LYS A 196 23.39 -13.00 41.48
N PRO A 197 22.75 -11.82 41.46
CA PRO A 197 22.64 -10.97 40.27
C PRO A 197 23.97 -10.74 39.55
N GLY A 198 23.93 -10.70 38.21
CA GLY A 198 25.09 -10.45 37.35
C GLY A 198 25.97 -11.67 37.04
N VAL A 199 25.63 -12.87 37.53
CA VAL A 199 26.35 -14.11 37.21
C VAL A 199 25.95 -14.62 35.82
N VAL A 200 26.96 -14.92 34.99
CA VAL A 200 26.78 -15.57 33.67
C VAL A 200 27.18 -17.04 33.78
N ILE A 201 26.27 -17.92 33.38
CA ILE A 201 26.40 -19.38 33.44
C ILE A 201 26.48 -19.89 32.01
N LEU A 202 27.67 -20.31 31.61
CA LEU A 202 27.94 -20.93 30.32
C LEU A 202 27.75 -22.43 30.43
N MET A 203 26.90 -22.95 29.59
CA MET A 203 26.51 -24.35 29.53
C MET A 203 27.24 -25.01 28.35
N THR A 204 28.06 -26.04 28.58
CA THR A 204 28.67 -26.80 27.47
C THR A 204 27.60 -27.56 26.68
N PRO A 205 27.85 -27.95 25.42
CA PRO A 205 26.86 -28.67 24.62
C PRO A 205 26.38 -29.95 25.31
N GLY A 206 25.05 -30.11 25.46
CA GLY A 206 24.44 -31.23 26.18
C GLY A 206 24.55 -31.19 27.72
N SER A 207 25.11 -30.13 28.30
CA SER A 207 25.14 -29.95 29.76
C SER A 207 23.74 -29.68 30.32
N ARG A 208 23.53 -30.07 31.59
CA ARG A 208 22.24 -29.91 32.29
C ARG A 208 22.41 -29.63 33.78
N LEU A 209 21.41 -29.00 34.38
CA LEU A 209 21.34 -28.74 35.81
C LEU A 209 20.19 -29.55 36.44
N ASP A 210 20.53 -30.50 37.30
CA ASP A 210 19.59 -31.39 37.99
C ASP A 210 19.35 -30.90 39.44
N VAL A 211 18.21 -30.26 39.69
CA VAL A 211 17.83 -29.71 40.99
C VAL A 211 16.98 -30.71 41.76
N VAL A 212 17.54 -31.30 42.81
CA VAL A 212 16.81 -32.13 43.80
C VAL A 212 16.52 -31.33 45.07
N GLY A 213 17.40 -30.40 45.44
CA GLY A 213 17.22 -29.49 46.56
C GLY A 213 16.45 -28.21 46.20
N ARG A 214 17.07 -27.06 46.46
CA ARG A 214 16.50 -25.74 46.19
C ARG A 214 17.45 -24.88 45.36
N VAL A 215 16.90 -24.04 44.50
CA VAL A 215 17.67 -22.99 43.83
C VAL A 215 17.00 -21.62 44.03
N LYS A 216 17.82 -20.61 44.29
CA LYS A 216 17.45 -19.19 44.33
C LYS A 216 18.36 -18.43 43.38
N MET A 217 17.81 -17.75 42.38
CA MET A 217 18.59 -17.02 41.38
C MET A 217 18.16 -15.56 41.33
N GLY A 218 19.15 -14.68 41.30
CA GLY A 218 18.96 -13.27 41.05
C GLY A 218 18.17 -12.54 42.14
N LYS A 219 17.68 -11.35 41.77
CA LYS A 219 16.84 -10.48 42.59
C LYS A 219 16.13 -9.49 41.69
N GLU A 220 14.89 -9.15 42.01
CA GLU A 220 14.11 -8.14 41.30
C GLU A 220 14.85 -6.79 41.24
N GLY A 221 14.81 -6.15 40.07
CA GLY A 221 15.42 -4.84 39.82
C GLY A 221 16.96 -4.79 39.82
N GLN A 222 17.65 -5.94 39.88
CA GLN A 222 19.12 -6.04 39.79
C GLN A 222 19.56 -6.69 38.47
N ASP A 223 20.89 -6.73 38.24
CA ASP A 223 21.50 -7.33 37.05
C ASP A 223 21.02 -8.78 36.82
N PRO A 224 20.79 -9.20 35.57
CA PRO A 224 20.24 -10.50 35.27
C PRO A 224 21.20 -11.65 35.63
N VAL A 225 20.64 -12.81 35.93
CA VAL A 225 21.37 -14.09 35.89
C VAL A 225 21.18 -14.68 34.51
N LEU A 226 22.26 -14.97 33.77
CA LEU A 226 22.17 -15.47 32.40
C LEU A 226 22.64 -16.93 32.31
N PHE A 227 21.79 -17.83 31.87
CA PHE A 227 22.15 -19.15 31.34
C PHE A 227 22.23 -19.06 29.81
N THR A 228 23.38 -19.44 29.25
CA THR A 228 23.54 -19.46 27.80
C THR A 228 24.53 -20.52 27.34
N ALA A 229 24.49 -20.84 26.04
CA ALA A 229 25.41 -21.80 25.43
C ALA A 229 26.86 -21.29 25.46
N MET A 230 27.79 -22.20 25.76
CA MET A 230 29.21 -21.93 25.64
C MET A 230 29.61 -21.91 24.15
N PRO A 231 30.16 -20.80 23.63
CA PRO A 231 30.69 -20.76 22.27
C PRO A 231 31.96 -21.63 22.17
N ASP A 232 32.16 -22.28 21.03
CA ASP A 232 33.42 -22.95 20.72
C ASP A 232 34.51 -21.97 20.26
N GLY A 233 35.68 -22.50 19.89
CA GLY A 233 36.83 -21.68 19.45
C GLY A 233 36.59 -20.90 18.15
N GLU A 234 35.58 -21.27 17.37
CA GLU A 234 35.18 -20.58 16.13
C GLU A 234 33.98 -19.64 16.37
N GLY A 235 33.51 -19.54 17.62
CA GLY A 235 32.35 -18.73 17.99
C GLY A 235 31.02 -19.38 17.68
N LYS A 236 30.99 -20.67 17.33
CA LYS A 236 29.75 -21.42 17.10
C LYS A 236 29.15 -21.83 18.44
N VAL A 237 27.85 -21.63 18.57
CA VAL A 237 27.06 -22.00 19.75
C VAL A 237 26.26 -23.25 19.46
N MET A 238 26.40 -24.27 20.32
CA MET A 238 25.60 -25.49 20.25
C MET A 238 24.71 -25.55 21.50
N PRO A 239 23.45 -26.01 21.38
CA PRO A 239 22.52 -25.94 22.48
C PRO A 239 22.94 -26.83 23.65
N TRP A 240 22.69 -26.33 24.85
CA TRP A 240 22.74 -27.12 26.08
C TRP A 240 21.39 -27.83 26.29
N ASP A 241 21.35 -28.80 27.20
CA ASP A 241 20.16 -29.65 27.39
C ASP A 241 19.08 -28.92 28.19
N GLN A 242 18.95 -29.18 29.50
CA GLN A 242 17.83 -28.67 30.30
C GLN A 242 18.18 -28.35 31.76
N VAL A 243 17.38 -27.50 32.40
CA VAL A 243 17.33 -27.34 33.85
C VAL A 243 16.16 -28.16 34.38
N THR A 244 16.45 -29.21 35.14
CA THR A 244 15.44 -30.15 35.65
C THR A 244 15.21 -29.95 37.13
N PHE A 245 14.00 -29.57 37.51
CA PHE A 245 13.52 -29.58 38.89
C PHE A 245 12.89 -30.93 39.18
N HIS A 246 13.64 -31.79 39.87
CA HIS A 246 13.22 -33.14 40.26
C HIS A 246 12.15 -33.10 41.35
N ARG A 247 11.61 -34.27 41.67
CA ARG A 247 10.50 -34.41 42.60
C ARG A 247 10.70 -33.67 43.93
N GLY A 248 9.72 -32.84 44.30
CA GLY A 248 9.70 -32.09 45.57
C GLY A 248 10.68 -30.91 45.66
N SER A 249 11.47 -30.66 44.62
CA SER A 249 12.42 -29.55 44.57
C SER A 249 11.73 -28.18 44.46
N LYS A 250 12.49 -27.11 44.74
CA LYS A 250 11.99 -25.73 44.66
C LYS A 250 12.93 -24.82 43.86
N GLY A 251 12.38 -24.01 42.98
CA GLY A 251 13.10 -22.99 42.24
C GLY A 251 12.47 -21.61 42.43
N ASP A 252 13.30 -20.61 42.71
CA ASP A 252 12.90 -19.20 42.75
C ASP A 252 13.85 -18.38 41.87
N LEU A 253 13.37 -17.94 40.70
CA LEU A 253 14.17 -17.38 39.62
C LEU A 253 13.75 -15.93 39.35
N HIS A 254 14.57 -14.98 39.78
CA HIS A 254 14.34 -13.55 39.63
C HIS A 254 15.28 -12.96 38.57
N ASN A 255 14.70 -12.31 37.57
CA ASN A 255 15.43 -11.73 36.43
C ASN A 255 16.43 -12.72 35.79
N THR A 256 16.01 -13.98 35.67
CA THR A 256 16.84 -15.03 35.07
C THR A 256 16.55 -15.17 33.59
N TRP A 257 17.61 -15.20 32.78
CA TRP A 257 17.56 -15.37 31.34
C TRP A 257 18.10 -16.73 30.94
N LEU A 258 17.38 -17.43 30.06
CA LEU A 258 17.78 -18.74 29.54
C LEU A 258 17.74 -18.70 28.01
N THR A 259 18.90 -18.85 27.38
CA THR A 259 19.04 -18.81 25.92
C THR A 259 19.79 -20.01 25.38
N HIS A 260 19.48 -20.40 24.14
CA HIS A 260 20.12 -21.52 23.43
C HIS A 260 20.07 -22.88 24.18
N GLY A 261 19.01 -23.14 24.95
CA GLY A 261 18.75 -24.44 25.60
C GLY A 261 17.81 -25.35 24.80
N GLY A 262 17.61 -26.59 25.29
CA GLY A 262 16.68 -27.57 24.73
C GLY A 262 17.26 -28.50 23.67
N SER A 263 18.54 -28.88 23.84
CA SER A 263 19.30 -29.75 22.93
C SER A 263 18.69 -31.16 22.74
N THR A 264 18.73 -31.62 21.50
CA THR A 264 18.34 -32.97 21.03
C THR A 264 19.58 -33.86 20.87
N LYS A 265 19.40 -35.14 20.51
CA LYS A 265 20.45 -35.94 19.86
C LYS A 265 20.74 -35.50 18.39
N SER A 266 20.07 -34.46 17.87
CA SER A 266 20.12 -33.99 16.46
C SER A 266 20.05 -32.45 16.36
N PRO A 267 21.16 -31.74 16.12
CA PRO A 267 21.38 -30.31 16.43
C PRO A 267 20.56 -29.28 15.63
N ASN A 268 19.51 -29.67 14.91
CA ASN A 268 18.70 -28.76 14.09
C ASN A 268 17.62 -28.05 14.92
N PHE A 269 17.58 -26.72 14.83
CA PHE A 269 16.51 -25.86 15.36
C PHE A 269 15.15 -26.34 14.79
N GLY A 270 14.16 -26.62 15.65
CA GLY A 270 12.80 -27.03 15.22
C GLY A 270 12.53 -28.53 15.09
N SER A 271 13.41 -29.42 15.56
CA SER A 271 13.09 -30.85 15.68
C SER A 271 11.96 -31.12 16.69
N LEU A 272 11.05 -32.04 16.35
CA LEU A 272 9.97 -32.50 17.24
C LEU A 272 10.51 -33.18 18.52
N ASP A 273 11.74 -33.73 18.47
CA ASP A 273 12.39 -34.48 19.55
C ASP A 273 13.24 -33.61 20.51
N THR A 274 12.85 -32.34 20.68
CA THR A 274 13.55 -31.39 21.56
C THR A 274 13.20 -31.56 23.04
N THR A 275 14.20 -31.41 23.91
CA THR A 275 13.99 -31.34 25.36
C THR A 275 13.51 -29.95 25.78
N PRO A 276 12.73 -29.83 26.87
CA PRO A 276 12.35 -28.53 27.40
C PRO A 276 13.55 -27.85 28.08
N VAL A 277 13.71 -26.53 27.93
CA VAL A 277 14.77 -25.75 28.58
C VAL A 277 14.64 -25.84 30.11
N VAL A 278 13.40 -25.80 30.60
CA VAL A 278 13.06 -26.00 32.01
C VAL A 278 12.07 -27.15 32.14
N HIS A 279 12.46 -28.20 32.85
CA HIS A 279 11.59 -29.35 33.16
C HIS A 279 11.26 -29.37 34.65
N VAL A 280 9.98 -29.24 34.99
CA VAL A 280 9.49 -29.29 36.37
C VAL A 280 8.72 -30.58 36.57
N GLN A 281 9.26 -31.46 37.41
CA GLN A 281 8.69 -32.79 37.64
C GLN A 281 7.72 -32.80 38.82
N LYS A 282 7.13 -33.98 39.05
CA LYS A 282 6.09 -34.22 40.04
C LYS A 282 6.38 -33.60 41.41
N ASP A 283 5.39 -32.96 42.02
CA ASP A 283 5.46 -32.34 43.35
C ASP A 283 6.48 -31.18 43.48
N ALA A 284 7.19 -30.78 42.41
CA ALA A 284 8.10 -29.64 42.43
C ALA A 284 7.35 -28.31 42.24
N ALA A 285 7.99 -27.21 42.69
CA ALA A 285 7.44 -25.86 42.56
C ALA A 285 8.49 -24.87 42.06
N VAL A 286 8.17 -24.14 40.99
CA VAL A 286 9.09 -23.16 40.38
C VAL A 286 8.39 -21.83 40.14
N SER A 287 9.03 -20.73 40.56
CA SER A 287 8.59 -19.36 40.30
C SER A 287 9.60 -18.61 39.43
N PHE A 288 9.10 -17.96 38.37
CA PHE A 288 9.82 -17.01 37.53
C PHE A 288 9.25 -15.61 37.76
N HIS A 289 10.11 -14.65 38.11
CA HIS A 289 9.77 -13.26 38.28
C HIS A 289 10.72 -12.39 37.44
N GLY A 290 10.21 -11.84 36.34
CA GLY A 290 11.02 -11.15 35.32
C GLY A 290 11.85 -12.12 34.48
N GLY A 291 12.85 -11.58 33.79
CA GLY A 291 13.75 -12.36 32.94
C GLY A 291 13.11 -12.85 31.64
N GLY A 292 13.66 -13.91 31.06
CA GLY A 292 13.13 -14.48 29.83
C GLY A 292 13.73 -15.80 29.38
N LEU A 293 12.95 -16.56 28.61
CA LEU A 293 13.38 -17.75 27.90
C LEU A 293 13.32 -17.43 26.40
N VAL A 294 14.47 -17.12 25.81
CA VAL A 294 14.52 -16.59 24.43
C VAL A 294 15.54 -17.31 23.57
N ASP A 295 15.24 -17.48 22.28
CA ASP A 295 16.13 -18.13 21.30
C ASP A 295 16.56 -19.53 21.75
N ASN A 296 15.58 -20.37 22.11
CA ASN A 296 15.80 -21.73 22.56
C ASN A 296 15.40 -22.74 21.48
N VAL A 297 16.27 -23.73 21.26
CA VAL A 297 16.06 -24.82 20.32
C VAL A 297 14.90 -25.71 20.76
N GLY A 298 14.68 -25.83 22.06
CA GLY A 298 13.58 -26.61 22.63
C GLY A 298 12.39 -25.79 23.09
N GLU A 299 11.48 -26.51 23.75
CA GLU A 299 10.32 -25.93 24.40
C GLU A 299 10.74 -25.14 25.65
N ALA A 300 10.19 -23.96 25.90
CA ALA A 300 10.71 -23.13 27.00
C ALA A 300 10.50 -23.79 28.38
N ILE A 301 9.29 -24.28 28.67
CA ILE A 301 8.95 -24.85 29.98
C ILE A 301 8.05 -26.08 29.82
N ARG A 302 8.37 -27.16 30.52
CA ARG A 302 7.49 -28.34 30.69
C ARG A 302 7.26 -28.63 32.16
N GLY A 303 6.00 -28.79 32.55
CA GLY A 303 5.58 -29.21 33.88
C GLY A 303 4.85 -30.54 33.87
N ASP A 304 5.21 -31.46 34.75
CA ASP A 304 4.54 -32.76 34.96
C ASP A 304 4.10 -32.89 36.43
N VAL A 305 2.81 -32.81 36.72
CA VAL A 305 2.24 -32.95 38.08
C VAL A 305 2.88 -31.98 39.09
N CYS A 306 2.97 -30.70 38.74
CA CYS A 306 3.75 -29.70 39.49
C CYS A 306 3.04 -28.34 39.62
N ARG A 307 3.71 -27.38 40.27
CA ARG A 307 3.27 -25.97 40.34
C ARG A 307 4.29 -25.05 39.66
N ILE A 308 3.83 -24.23 38.72
CA ILE A 308 4.69 -23.25 38.02
C ILE A 308 4.04 -21.87 38.11
N ALA A 309 4.78 -20.86 38.55
CA ALA A 309 4.37 -19.48 38.54
C ALA A 309 5.31 -18.67 37.62
N ILE A 310 4.76 -17.86 36.72
CA ILE A 310 5.51 -17.04 35.78
C ILE A 310 4.94 -15.62 35.82
N GLN A 311 5.78 -14.65 36.14
CA GLN A 311 5.36 -13.27 36.28
C GLN A 311 6.33 -12.33 35.58
N GLY A 312 5.84 -11.46 34.68
CA GLY A 312 6.67 -10.42 34.04
C GLY A 312 7.77 -10.97 33.12
N THR A 313 7.68 -12.23 32.69
CA THR A 313 8.70 -12.95 31.92
C THR A 313 8.40 -12.88 30.42
N VAL A 314 9.45 -12.84 29.60
CA VAL A 314 9.35 -12.94 28.14
C VAL A 314 9.71 -14.36 27.69
N ILE A 315 8.86 -15.01 26.91
CA ILE A 315 9.11 -16.29 26.25
C ILE A 315 9.07 -16.03 24.75
N ALA A 316 10.21 -16.07 24.06
CA ALA A 316 10.26 -15.70 22.65
C ALA A 316 11.14 -16.61 21.80
N ARG A 317 10.80 -16.82 20.52
CA ARG A 317 11.64 -17.57 19.56
C ARG A 317 12.11 -18.93 20.11
N CYS A 318 11.17 -19.64 20.72
CA CYS A 318 11.37 -21.01 21.21
C CYS A 318 10.68 -21.99 20.27
N ALA A 319 11.14 -23.24 20.24
CA ALA A 319 10.47 -24.28 19.43
C ALA A 319 9.04 -24.54 19.91
N GLY A 320 8.73 -24.31 21.18
CA GLY A 320 7.39 -24.24 21.78
C GLY A 320 7.44 -23.37 23.04
N GLY A 321 6.37 -22.68 23.41
CA GLY A 321 6.41 -21.80 24.59
C GLY A 321 6.22 -22.56 25.92
N GLY A 322 5.49 -23.66 25.93
CA GLY A 322 5.50 -24.61 27.05
C GLY A 322 4.33 -25.59 27.12
N SER A 323 4.42 -26.54 28.06
CA SER A 323 3.41 -27.56 28.29
C SER A 323 3.26 -27.90 29.77
N ALA A 324 2.02 -28.08 30.19
CA ALA A 324 1.64 -28.42 31.56
C ALA A 324 0.81 -29.70 31.54
N ARG A 325 1.38 -30.81 32.00
CA ARG A 325 0.72 -32.12 32.11
C ARG A 325 0.35 -32.38 33.55
N GLU A 326 -0.94 -32.34 33.87
CA GLU A 326 -1.48 -32.44 35.23
C GLU A 326 -0.85 -31.40 36.19
N ALA A 327 -0.37 -30.26 35.66
CA ALA A 327 0.30 -29.21 36.41
C ALA A 327 -0.57 -27.95 36.54
N VAL A 328 -0.42 -27.26 37.67
CA VAL A 328 -1.06 -25.96 37.92
C VAL A 328 -0.07 -24.86 37.53
N VAL A 329 -0.44 -24.04 36.55
CA VAL A 329 0.38 -22.93 36.08
C VAL A 329 -0.35 -21.62 36.31
N THR A 330 0.36 -20.64 36.88
CA THR A 330 -0.09 -19.26 37.00
C THR A 330 0.81 -18.37 36.16
N MET A 331 0.23 -17.65 35.20
CA MET A 331 0.93 -16.66 34.38
C MET A 331 0.32 -15.27 34.62
N GLU A 332 1.17 -14.29 34.90
CA GLU A 332 0.78 -12.89 35.05
C GLU A 332 1.75 -11.97 34.33
N ASN A 333 1.26 -11.09 33.46
CA ASN A 333 2.11 -10.15 32.72
C ASN A 333 3.22 -10.85 31.90
N VAL A 334 2.88 -11.99 31.29
CA VAL A 334 3.82 -12.78 30.48
C VAL A 334 3.67 -12.42 29.01
N HIS A 335 4.80 -12.32 28.29
CA HIS A 335 4.83 -12.09 26.85
C HIS A 335 5.36 -13.32 26.15
N VAL A 336 4.48 -14.04 25.45
CA VAL A 336 4.81 -15.24 24.66
C VAL A 336 4.77 -14.87 23.19
N THR A 337 5.93 -14.71 22.55
CA THR A 337 6.01 -14.16 21.18
C THR A 337 6.85 -15.02 20.24
N GLU A 338 6.56 -14.98 18.94
CA GLU A 338 7.41 -15.57 17.91
C GLU A 338 7.68 -17.08 18.09
N ILE A 339 6.66 -17.85 18.49
CA ILE A 339 6.83 -19.28 18.77
C ILE A 339 6.78 -20.10 17.48
N SER A 340 7.79 -20.94 17.25
CA SER A 340 7.88 -21.85 16.09
C SER A 340 7.84 -21.16 14.70
N LEU A 341 8.36 -19.93 14.54
CA LEU A 341 8.29 -19.20 13.26
C LEU A 341 9.33 -19.60 12.20
N ASP A 342 10.49 -20.09 12.57
CA ASP A 342 11.62 -20.34 11.64
C ASP A 342 11.51 -21.65 10.84
N GLN A 343 10.31 -22.16 10.59
CA GLN A 343 10.13 -23.40 9.84
C GLN A 343 10.01 -23.11 8.35
N ARG A 344 11.14 -23.25 7.63
CA ARG A 344 11.17 -23.53 6.18
C ARG A 344 10.56 -24.89 5.81
N ILE A 345 9.78 -25.49 6.71
CA ILE A 345 9.14 -26.80 6.57
C ILE A 345 7.63 -26.55 6.55
N MET A 346 7.03 -26.64 5.37
CA MET A 346 5.59 -26.45 5.13
C MET A 346 4.74 -27.68 5.54
N ALA A 347 4.81 -28.18 6.78
CA ALA A 347 3.98 -29.33 7.16
C ALA A 347 3.59 -29.34 8.65
N ASP A 348 2.28 -29.34 8.92
CA ASP A 348 1.46 -29.91 10.03
C ASP A 348 2.00 -30.16 11.46
N PHE A 349 3.23 -29.78 11.78
CA PHE A 349 3.97 -30.19 12.99
C PHE A 349 4.50 -29.02 13.82
N THR A 350 3.90 -27.84 13.68
CA THR A 350 4.26 -26.68 14.50
C THR A 350 3.82 -26.91 15.96
N LYS A 351 4.68 -26.55 16.92
CA LYS A 351 4.32 -26.62 18.34
C LYS A 351 3.46 -25.42 18.73
N ASP A 352 2.71 -25.59 19.81
CA ASP A 352 1.84 -24.57 20.36
C ASP A 352 2.63 -23.58 21.24
N ALA A 353 2.12 -22.36 21.39
CA ALA A 353 2.68 -21.40 22.33
C ALA A 353 2.54 -21.89 23.78
N PHE A 354 1.36 -22.35 24.21
CA PHE A 354 1.28 -23.08 25.48
C PHE A 354 0.21 -24.17 25.47
N SER A 355 0.54 -25.34 26.02
CA SER A 355 -0.38 -26.47 26.11
C SER A 355 -0.69 -26.90 27.55
N PHE A 356 -1.94 -27.20 27.83
CA PHE A 356 -2.43 -27.67 29.12
C PHE A 356 -3.11 -29.02 28.94
N PHE A 357 -2.57 -30.07 29.52
CA PHE A 357 -3.07 -31.44 29.39
C PHE A 357 -3.39 -32.01 30.77
N SER A 358 -4.63 -32.44 31.00
CA SER A 358 -5.01 -33.19 32.20
C SER A 358 -5.87 -34.40 31.83
N PRO A 359 -5.26 -35.58 31.64
CA PRO A 359 -5.98 -36.79 31.26
C PRO A 359 -6.77 -37.45 32.40
N ARG A 360 -6.72 -36.94 33.64
CA ARG A 360 -7.42 -37.50 34.82
C ARG A 360 -8.67 -36.70 35.21
N THR A 361 -9.73 -37.44 35.53
CA THR A 361 -11.11 -36.99 35.79
C THR A 361 -11.37 -36.33 37.15
N ILE A 362 -10.36 -36.04 37.97
CA ILE A 362 -10.54 -35.32 39.24
C ILE A 362 -9.33 -34.43 39.48
N ALA A 363 -9.23 -33.30 38.76
CA ALA A 363 -8.52 -32.16 39.33
C ALA A 363 -9.24 -31.78 40.62
N ASN A 364 -8.50 -31.57 41.71
CA ASN A 364 -9.09 -30.98 42.90
C ASN A 364 -9.75 -29.65 42.45
N PRO A 365 -10.98 -29.31 42.86
CA PRO A 365 -11.66 -28.10 42.36
C PRO A 365 -10.84 -26.81 42.53
N SER A 366 -9.88 -26.82 43.48
CA SER A 366 -8.93 -25.75 43.76
C SER A 366 -7.73 -25.65 42.79
N ASP A 367 -7.44 -26.68 42.00
CA ASP A 367 -6.29 -26.72 41.10
C ASP A 367 -6.68 -26.18 39.72
N VAL A 368 -6.66 -24.85 39.62
CA VAL A 368 -7.01 -24.08 38.41
C VAL A 368 -5.75 -23.42 37.86
N SER A 369 -5.45 -23.67 36.59
CA SER A 369 -4.40 -22.92 35.88
C SER A 369 -4.95 -21.57 35.41
N VAL A 370 -4.18 -20.50 35.61
CA VAL A 370 -4.62 -19.12 35.39
C VAL A 370 -3.62 -18.38 34.51
N ILE A 371 -4.11 -17.71 33.47
CA ILE A 371 -3.34 -16.76 32.67
C ILE A 371 -4.02 -15.40 32.78
N SER A 372 -3.23 -14.37 33.10
CA SER A 372 -3.74 -13.01 33.30
C SER A 372 -2.79 -11.92 32.81
N ASN A 373 -3.35 -10.80 32.36
CA ASN A 373 -2.59 -9.60 31.95
C ASN A 373 -1.49 -9.88 30.93
N SER A 374 -1.67 -10.89 30.07
CA SER A 374 -0.58 -11.46 29.26
C SER A 374 -0.77 -11.18 27.77
N VAL A 375 0.28 -11.41 26.98
CA VAL A 375 0.29 -11.26 25.52
C VAL A 375 0.82 -12.54 24.90
N PHE A 376 0.08 -13.09 23.95
CA PHE A 376 0.48 -14.20 23.09
C PHE A 376 0.45 -13.70 21.65
N ALA A 377 1.59 -13.55 21.00
CA ALA A 377 1.64 -12.93 19.67
C ALA A 377 2.57 -13.66 18.70
N VAL A 378 2.04 -14.02 17.54
CA VAL A 378 2.78 -14.58 16.39
C VAL A 378 3.32 -15.99 16.70
N GLY A 379 2.70 -17.01 16.10
CA GLY A 379 3.19 -18.38 16.25
C GLY A 379 2.68 -19.37 15.20
N GLY A 380 3.52 -20.39 14.93
CA GLY A 380 3.27 -21.42 13.92
C GLY A 380 2.11 -22.38 14.22
N GLY A 381 1.81 -22.62 15.51
CA GLY A 381 0.81 -23.60 15.98
C GLY A 381 -0.46 -22.97 16.54
N LEU A 382 -0.94 -23.50 17.67
CA LEU A 382 -2.01 -22.91 18.48
C LEU A 382 -1.43 -21.90 19.48
N GLY A 383 -2.18 -20.85 19.81
CA GLY A 383 -1.81 -19.92 20.89
C GLY A 383 -1.87 -20.61 22.24
N ILE A 384 -3.07 -20.99 22.65
CA ILE A 384 -3.32 -21.79 23.84
C ILE A 384 -4.03 -23.08 23.42
N ASN A 385 -3.45 -24.22 23.79
CA ASN A 385 -4.02 -25.54 23.59
C ASN A 385 -4.42 -26.15 24.93
N HIS A 386 -5.70 -26.26 25.19
CA HIS A 386 -6.24 -26.80 26.43
C HIS A 386 -6.91 -28.16 26.22
N LYS A 387 -6.63 -29.10 27.13
CA LYS A 387 -7.16 -30.46 27.15
C LYS A 387 -7.46 -30.96 28.58
N GLY A 388 -8.67 -30.75 29.07
CA GLY A 388 -9.25 -31.45 30.23
C GLY A 388 -8.96 -30.92 31.65
N SER A 389 -8.27 -29.79 31.85
CA SER A 389 -8.07 -29.17 33.19
C SER A 389 -9.04 -28.01 33.47
N ASN A 390 -9.22 -27.59 34.74
CA ASN A 390 -9.87 -26.31 35.00
C ASN A 390 -8.92 -25.17 34.61
N PHE A 391 -9.43 -24.19 33.87
CA PHE A 391 -8.58 -23.20 33.21
C PHE A 391 -9.24 -21.84 33.13
N VAL A 392 -8.50 -20.79 33.51
CA VAL A 392 -8.97 -19.40 33.46
C VAL A 392 -7.98 -18.58 32.66
N VAL A 393 -8.48 -17.86 31.66
CA VAL A 393 -7.73 -16.84 30.94
C VAL A 393 -8.48 -15.53 31.07
N GLN A 394 -7.80 -14.49 31.56
CA GLN A 394 -8.41 -13.19 31.78
C GLN A 394 -7.51 -12.05 31.33
N SER A 395 -8.08 -10.95 30.84
CA SER A 395 -7.35 -9.72 30.52
C SER A 395 -6.09 -10.03 29.71
N THR A 396 -6.25 -10.73 28.58
CA THR A 396 -5.12 -11.27 27.81
C THR A 396 -5.36 -11.09 26.32
N ILE A 397 -4.28 -10.74 25.61
CA ILE A 397 -4.30 -10.56 24.16
C ILE A 397 -3.68 -11.78 23.49
N ILE A 398 -4.34 -12.33 22.49
CA ILE A 398 -3.86 -13.48 21.71
C ILE A 398 -4.01 -13.17 20.23
N GLU A 399 -2.92 -13.20 19.46
CA GLU A 399 -2.98 -12.87 18.04
C GLU A 399 -1.95 -13.55 17.13
N ASN A 400 -2.31 -13.67 15.84
CA ASN A 400 -1.44 -14.15 14.75
C ASN A 400 -0.92 -15.59 14.92
N PHE A 401 -1.79 -16.49 15.36
CA PHE A 401 -1.52 -17.93 15.36
C PHE A 401 -2.13 -18.59 14.13
N HIS A 402 -1.31 -19.38 13.42
CA HIS A 402 -1.68 -19.97 12.13
C HIS A 402 -2.87 -20.94 12.21
N ARG A 403 -3.11 -21.60 13.35
CA ARG A 403 -4.20 -22.60 13.50
C ARG A 403 -5.39 -22.08 14.30
N ALA A 404 -5.18 -21.76 15.57
CA ALA A 404 -6.19 -21.13 16.41
C ALA A 404 -5.50 -20.34 17.53
N CYS A 405 -6.11 -19.23 17.94
CA CYS A 405 -5.64 -18.47 19.08
C CYS A 405 -5.89 -19.27 20.37
N VAL A 406 -7.08 -19.83 20.57
CA VAL A 406 -7.42 -20.70 21.70
C VAL A 406 -8.12 -21.97 21.21
N LEU A 407 -7.66 -23.12 21.65
CA LEU A 407 -8.31 -24.42 21.48
C LEU A 407 -8.63 -25.00 22.86
N THR A 408 -9.86 -25.42 23.10
CA THR A 408 -10.27 -26.14 24.32
C THR A 408 -10.86 -27.49 23.95
N SER A 409 -10.45 -28.55 24.64
CA SER A 409 -10.92 -29.92 24.42
C SER A 409 -10.91 -30.74 25.71
N GLY A 410 -11.57 -31.91 25.72
CA GLY A 410 -11.51 -32.87 26.83
C GLY A 410 -12.79 -33.03 27.65
N GLU A 411 -12.70 -33.85 28.69
CA GLU A 411 -13.85 -34.32 29.49
C GLU A 411 -13.89 -33.63 30.86
N LYS A 412 -15.09 -33.14 31.27
CA LYS A 412 -15.38 -32.65 32.62
C LYS A 412 -14.51 -31.47 33.10
N SER A 413 -14.11 -30.57 32.20
CA SER A 413 -13.38 -29.34 32.54
C SER A 413 -14.26 -28.10 32.51
N GLN A 414 -13.99 -27.15 33.41
CA GLN A 414 -14.53 -25.79 33.35
C GLN A 414 -13.47 -24.83 32.80
N VAL A 415 -13.79 -24.15 31.71
CA VAL A 415 -12.91 -23.15 31.09
C VAL A 415 -13.60 -21.79 31.10
N THR A 416 -12.93 -20.79 31.67
CA THR A 416 -13.43 -19.41 31.70
C THR A 416 -12.47 -18.49 30.97
N LEU A 417 -12.95 -17.85 29.92
CA LEU A 417 -12.23 -16.88 29.10
C LEU A 417 -12.93 -15.53 29.28
N LYS A 418 -12.24 -14.51 29.80
CA LYS A 418 -12.87 -13.19 30.02
C LYS A 418 -11.96 -12.01 29.73
N ASN A 419 -12.50 -10.87 29.35
CA ASN A 419 -11.70 -9.67 29.07
C ASN A 419 -10.59 -9.94 28.03
N MET A 420 -10.91 -10.73 27.00
CA MET A 420 -9.93 -11.18 26.02
C MET A 420 -9.97 -10.32 24.76
N ILE A 421 -8.80 -10.16 24.12
CA ILE A 421 -8.72 -9.69 22.72
C ILE A 421 -8.09 -10.80 21.89
N ILE A 422 -8.84 -11.35 20.94
CA ILE A 422 -8.43 -12.48 20.09
C ILE A 422 -8.47 -12.03 18.63
N ARG A 423 -7.34 -12.06 17.91
CA ARG A 423 -7.35 -11.60 16.51
C ARG A 423 -6.32 -12.21 15.56
N ASN A 424 -6.56 -12.04 14.26
CA ASN A 424 -5.64 -12.44 13.20
C ASN A 424 -5.24 -13.93 13.25
N CYS A 425 -6.10 -14.80 13.77
CA CYS A 425 -5.90 -16.26 13.81
C CYS A 425 -6.75 -16.97 12.75
N ALA A 426 -6.39 -18.19 12.36
CA ALA A 426 -7.29 -18.98 11.51
C ALA A 426 -8.61 -19.32 12.23
N ILE A 427 -8.55 -19.57 13.54
CA ILE A 427 -9.74 -19.66 14.40
C ILE A 427 -9.47 -18.85 15.66
N GLY A 428 -10.38 -17.96 16.06
CA GLY A 428 -10.25 -17.20 17.31
C GLY A 428 -10.35 -18.14 18.52
N LEU A 429 -11.55 -18.63 18.80
CA LEU A 429 -11.80 -19.65 19.82
C LEU A 429 -12.33 -20.92 19.17
N ARG A 430 -11.66 -22.05 19.39
CA ARG A 430 -12.15 -23.39 19.01
C ARG A 430 -12.49 -24.20 20.25
N VAL A 431 -13.76 -24.57 20.39
CA VAL A 431 -14.26 -25.55 21.37
C VAL A 431 -14.38 -26.89 20.67
N GLY A 432 -13.35 -27.71 20.81
CA GLY A 432 -13.24 -29.06 20.23
C GLY A 432 -14.06 -30.10 21.01
N TYR A 433 -13.67 -31.37 20.90
CA TYR A 433 -14.46 -32.49 21.43
C TYR A 433 -14.49 -32.62 22.96
N GLY A 434 -15.60 -33.18 23.47
CA GLY A 434 -15.76 -33.65 24.85
C GLY A 434 -16.94 -33.03 25.63
N LYS A 435 -16.98 -33.26 26.95
CA LYS A 435 -18.01 -32.78 27.91
C LYS A 435 -17.51 -31.65 28.80
N MET A 436 -17.13 -30.52 28.20
CA MET A 436 -16.61 -29.36 28.93
C MET A 436 -17.62 -28.22 28.99
N ASN A 437 -17.51 -27.37 30.01
CA ASN A 437 -18.28 -26.12 30.10
C ASN A 437 -17.34 -24.96 29.83
N VAL A 438 -17.50 -24.30 28.69
CA VAL A 438 -16.72 -23.11 28.31
C VAL A 438 -17.58 -21.87 28.51
N THR A 439 -17.05 -20.89 29.22
CA THR A 439 -17.65 -19.55 29.32
C THR A 439 -16.72 -18.55 28.66
N LEU A 440 -17.23 -17.80 27.68
CA LEU A 440 -16.54 -16.67 27.06
C LEU A 440 -17.30 -15.39 27.41
N ASP A 441 -16.66 -14.49 28.15
CA ASP A 441 -17.30 -13.30 28.72
C ASP A 441 -16.54 -12.00 28.40
N ASN A 442 -17.24 -10.88 28.18
CA ASN A 442 -16.66 -9.54 28.02
C ASN A 442 -15.42 -9.50 27.10
N SER A 443 -15.52 -10.05 25.89
CA SER A 443 -14.34 -10.29 25.03
C SER A 443 -14.54 -9.81 23.59
N VAL A 444 -13.44 -9.53 22.90
CA VAL A 444 -13.40 -9.04 21.53
C VAL A 444 -12.66 -10.04 20.63
N ILE A 445 -13.31 -10.53 19.58
CA ILE A 445 -12.79 -11.53 18.64
C ILE A 445 -12.84 -10.97 17.22
N VAL A 446 -11.69 -10.55 16.68
CA VAL A 446 -11.67 -9.77 15.44
C VAL A 446 -10.66 -10.24 14.40
N ASN A 447 -10.95 -10.05 13.12
CA ASN A 447 -10.01 -10.32 12.02
C ASN A 447 -9.46 -11.77 11.99
N ASN A 448 -10.21 -12.75 12.48
CA ASN A 448 -9.85 -14.17 12.35
C ASN A 448 -10.45 -14.76 11.07
N LYS A 449 -10.07 -15.96 10.67
CA LYS A 449 -10.80 -16.65 9.59
C LYS A 449 -12.17 -17.12 10.10
N VAL A 450 -12.21 -17.82 11.23
CA VAL A 450 -13.45 -18.08 12.00
C VAL A 450 -13.32 -17.45 13.39
N GLY A 451 -14.33 -16.69 13.85
CA GLY A 451 -14.34 -16.08 15.18
C GLY A 451 -14.41 -17.13 16.28
N VAL A 452 -15.57 -17.78 16.42
CA VAL A 452 -15.81 -18.87 17.37
C VAL A 452 -16.22 -20.14 16.61
N TRP A 453 -15.59 -21.25 16.91
CA TRP A 453 -15.87 -22.57 16.35
C TRP A 453 -16.23 -23.54 17.47
N TYR A 454 -17.47 -24.04 17.49
CA TYR A 454 -17.94 -25.07 18.41
C TYR A 454 -18.19 -26.39 17.67
N GLY A 455 -17.61 -27.49 18.15
CA GLY A 455 -17.85 -28.82 17.56
C GLY A 455 -16.80 -29.27 16.54
N GLU A 456 -16.86 -30.55 16.18
CA GLU A 456 -16.05 -31.13 15.10
C GLU A 456 -16.93 -31.97 14.17
N ASP A 457 -16.51 -32.07 12.91
CA ASP A 457 -17.19 -32.90 11.91
C ASP A 457 -17.10 -34.38 12.30
N GLY A 458 -18.23 -35.08 12.28
CA GLY A 458 -18.32 -36.50 12.63
C GLY A 458 -18.11 -36.85 14.10
N VAL A 459 -18.08 -35.88 15.02
CA VAL A 459 -17.94 -36.12 16.48
C VAL A 459 -19.05 -35.44 17.27
N ASP A 460 -19.74 -36.20 18.12
CA ASP A 460 -20.77 -35.66 19.00
C ASP A 460 -20.17 -34.87 20.16
N ASN A 461 -20.43 -33.57 20.17
CA ASN A 461 -20.05 -32.67 21.24
C ASN A 461 -21.16 -32.53 22.29
N MET A 462 -20.88 -33.01 23.50
CA MET A 462 -21.77 -32.94 24.66
C MET A 462 -21.38 -31.82 25.66
N GLY A 463 -20.44 -30.94 25.29
CA GLY A 463 -20.06 -29.77 26.08
C GLY A 463 -21.10 -28.65 26.00
N THR A 464 -20.89 -27.58 26.77
CA THR A 464 -21.63 -26.34 26.64
C THR A 464 -20.68 -25.17 26.38
N LEU A 465 -21.12 -24.22 25.57
CA LEU A 465 -20.47 -22.93 25.35
C LEU A 465 -21.46 -21.83 25.71
N ASP A 466 -21.18 -21.10 26.78
CA ASP A 466 -21.93 -19.93 27.21
C ASP A 466 -21.14 -18.67 26.80
N ILE A 467 -21.71 -17.89 25.88
CA ILE A 467 -21.13 -16.64 25.39
C ILE A 467 -21.89 -15.45 25.98
N HIS A 468 -21.19 -14.57 26.66
CA HIS A 468 -21.72 -13.39 27.33
C HIS A 468 -20.95 -12.15 26.90
N ASN A 469 -21.64 -11.11 26.43
CA ASN A 469 -20.99 -9.80 26.22
C ASN A 469 -19.75 -9.88 25.30
N VAL A 470 -19.90 -10.47 24.11
CA VAL A 470 -18.78 -10.68 23.18
C VAL A 470 -19.03 -9.98 21.86
N LEU A 471 -18.02 -9.25 21.38
CA LEU A 471 -18.00 -8.62 20.06
C LEU A 471 -17.14 -9.47 19.11
N ALA A 472 -17.75 -10.08 18.10
CA ALA A 472 -17.05 -10.85 17.07
C ALA A 472 -17.24 -10.21 15.69
N ILE A 473 -16.21 -9.54 15.16
CA ILE A 473 -16.30 -8.74 13.91
C ILE A 473 -15.11 -8.90 12.98
N GLY A 474 -15.30 -8.68 11.68
CA GLY A 474 -14.20 -8.73 10.70
C GLY A 474 -13.61 -10.13 10.49
N ASN A 475 -14.28 -11.20 10.96
CA ASN A 475 -13.82 -12.56 10.75
C ASN A 475 -14.15 -13.00 9.32
N SER A 476 -13.19 -13.53 8.54
CA SER A 476 -13.30 -13.61 7.08
C SER A 476 -14.20 -14.72 6.52
N GLU A 477 -14.53 -15.75 7.32
CA GLU A 477 -15.49 -16.81 6.94
C GLU A 477 -16.77 -16.75 7.76
N LYS A 478 -16.66 -16.83 9.10
CA LYS A 478 -17.81 -16.81 10.02
C LYS A 478 -17.44 -16.23 11.38
N ASN A 479 -18.34 -15.48 12.01
CA ASN A 479 -18.17 -15.07 13.40
C ASN A 479 -18.46 -16.21 14.38
N LEU A 480 -19.42 -17.08 14.07
CA LEU A 480 -19.75 -18.27 14.84
C LEU A 480 -20.00 -19.47 13.90
N LYS A 481 -19.36 -20.61 14.20
CA LYS A 481 -19.53 -21.88 13.51
C LYS A 481 -19.90 -22.96 14.52
N VAL A 482 -21.03 -23.65 14.34
CA VAL A 482 -21.52 -24.67 15.29
C VAL A 482 -21.80 -25.99 14.56
N TYR A 483 -21.20 -27.07 15.07
CA TYR A 483 -21.54 -28.44 14.71
C TYR A 483 -22.44 -29.06 15.80
N SER A 484 -23.45 -29.79 15.36
CA SER A 484 -24.38 -30.55 16.20
C SER A 484 -24.61 -31.90 15.53
N ASP A 485 -24.52 -32.98 16.30
CA ASP A 485 -24.67 -34.35 15.80
C ASP A 485 -23.69 -34.66 14.65
N GLY A 486 -22.46 -34.14 14.75
CA GLY A 486 -21.41 -34.27 13.74
C GLY A 486 -21.63 -33.48 12.45
N VAL A 487 -22.70 -32.67 12.33
CA VAL A 487 -23.03 -31.90 11.12
C VAL A 487 -23.01 -30.40 11.40
N GLU A 488 -22.44 -29.62 10.47
CA GLU A 488 -22.48 -28.15 10.55
C GLU A 488 -23.92 -27.65 10.39
N ARG A 489 -24.38 -26.85 11.36
CA ARG A 489 -25.69 -26.20 11.28
C ARG A 489 -25.58 -24.96 10.38
N THR A 490 -26.46 -24.84 9.39
CA THR A 490 -26.38 -23.78 8.36
C THR A 490 -26.86 -22.40 8.83
N ASN A 491 -27.74 -22.33 9.84
CA ASN A 491 -28.31 -21.10 10.40
C ASN A 491 -27.80 -20.85 11.84
N THR A 492 -26.50 -20.67 12.02
CA THR A 492 -25.85 -20.80 13.34
C THR A 492 -25.71 -19.53 14.16
N ASP A 493 -26.14 -18.38 13.64
CA ASP A 493 -26.10 -17.11 14.37
C ASP A 493 -27.10 -17.08 15.55
N ARG A 494 -27.97 -18.09 15.67
CA ARG A 494 -28.98 -18.23 16.73
C ARG A 494 -28.57 -19.13 17.90
N GLY A 495 -27.35 -19.67 17.91
CA GLY A 495 -26.89 -20.62 18.93
C GLY A 495 -27.52 -22.01 18.79
N SER A 496 -27.38 -22.84 19.84
CA SER A 496 -27.97 -24.18 19.95
C SER A 496 -28.21 -24.54 21.42
N ASP A 497 -28.81 -25.68 21.73
CA ASP A 497 -29.01 -26.12 23.12
C ASP A 497 -27.68 -26.18 23.93
N ASN A 498 -26.58 -26.46 23.21
CA ASN A 498 -25.23 -26.53 23.74
C ASN A 498 -24.42 -25.24 23.54
N VAL A 499 -24.93 -24.26 22.78
CA VAL A 499 -24.28 -22.95 22.55
C VAL A 499 -25.26 -21.84 22.90
N ARG A 500 -25.11 -21.28 24.10
CA ARG A 500 -25.99 -20.23 24.62
C ARG A 500 -25.36 -18.87 24.39
N LEU A 501 -26.08 -18.02 23.67
CA LEU A 501 -25.65 -16.66 23.34
C LEU A 501 -26.43 -15.65 24.18
N ARG A 502 -25.73 -14.75 24.88
CA ARG A 502 -26.32 -13.56 25.50
C ARG A 502 -25.43 -12.35 25.18
N CYS A 503 -25.97 -11.36 24.50
CA CYS A 503 -25.18 -10.20 24.04
C CYS A 503 -23.95 -10.62 23.19
N PHE A 504 -24.17 -11.51 22.21
CA PHE A 504 -23.17 -11.88 21.21
C PHE A 504 -23.41 -11.07 19.95
N PHE A 505 -22.43 -10.26 19.57
CA PHE A 505 -22.57 -9.31 18.47
C PHE A 505 -21.72 -9.75 17.28
N VAL A 506 -22.34 -9.81 16.10
CA VAL A 506 -21.73 -10.24 14.84
C VAL A 506 -21.96 -9.19 13.75
N ASN A 507 -21.00 -9.04 12.83
CA ASN A 507 -21.19 -8.27 11.60
C ASN A 507 -21.61 -9.23 10.46
N THR A 508 -22.69 -8.91 9.74
CA THR A 508 -23.30 -9.76 8.71
C THR A 508 -22.58 -9.78 7.36
N GLU A 509 -21.58 -8.94 7.12
CA GLU A 509 -20.80 -8.98 5.86
C GLU A 509 -19.82 -10.18 5.76
N SER A 510 -19.68 -11.01 6.79
CA SER A 510 -18.62 -12.04 6.86
C SER A 510 -18.74 -13.20 5.87
N THR A 511 -19.82 -13.32 5.08
CA THR A 511 -19.89 -14.41 4.09
C THR A 511 -19.34 -14.08 2.70
N LYS A 512 -19.20 -12.81 2.29
CA LYS A 512 -18.58 -12.46 0.99
C LYS A 512 -18.07 -11.00 0.95
N ARG A 513 -16.80 -10.78 1.32
CA ARG A 513 -15.82 -9.81 0.75
C ARG A 513 -14.82 -9.31 1.82
N THR A 514 -13.69 -8.82 1.32
CA THR A 514 -12.48 -8.39 2.05
C THR A 514 -12.76 -7.31 3.12
N PRO A 515 -12.21 -7.43 4.33
CA PRO A 515 -12.51 -6.52 5.45
C PRO A 515 -11.83 -5.15 5.25
N LYS A 516 -12.61 -4.06 5.28
CA LYS A 516 -12.14 -2.66 5.22
C LYS A 516 -12.41 -1.85 6.50
N SER A 517 -12.80 -2.47 7.61
CA SER A 517 -13.01 -1.77 8.87
C SER A 517 -11.67 -1.52 9.60
N LYS A 518 -11.28 -0.25 9.71
CA LYS A 518 -10.12 0.19 10.50
C LYS A 518 -10.54 0.52 11.93
N PHE A 519 -9.86 -0.06 12.91
CA PHE A 519 -9.99 0.29 14.32
C PHE A 519 -8.77 1.14 14.74
N SER A 520 -8.97 2.39 15.15
CA SER A 520 -7.91 3.29 15.62
C SER A 520 -8.25 3.87 17.01
N LEU A 521 -7.22 4.07 17.85
CA LEU A 521 -7.35 4.59 19.22
C LEU A 521 -6.70 5.99 19.34
N PRO A 522 -7.37 7.02 19.89
CA PRO A 522 -6.79 8.36 20.09
C PRO A 522 -6.00 8.51 21.41
N GLN A 523 -5.13 9.54 21.46
CA GLN A 523 -3.98 9.68 22.39
C GLN A 523 -4.15 10.80 23.47
N ARG A 524 -3.96 10.50 24.79
CA ARG A 524 -3.14 11.29 25.79
C ARG A 524 -3.29 10.91 27.31
N MET A 525 -2.12 10.71 27.98
CA MET A 525 -1.63 10.88 29.41
C MET A 525 -2.47 10.49 30.67
N PRO A 526 -1.92 10.30 31.93
CA PRO A 526 -0.53 10.41 32.47
C PRO A 526 -0.01 9.18 33.31
N GLU A 527 1.04 9.39 34.14
CA GLU A 527 2.14 8.52 34.59
C GLU A 527 1.93 7.60 35.84
N LYS A 528 1.54 6.31 35.70
CA LYS A 528 1.78 5.21 36.70
C LYS A 528 1.75 3.81 36.02
N PRO A 529 2.40 2.75 36.57
CA PRO A 529 2.50 1.44 35.92
C PRO A 529 1.14 0.75 35.76
N CYS A 530 0.77 0.42 34.51
CA CYS A 530 -0.62 0.10 34.12
C CYS A 530 -1.02 -1.38 34.25
N ARG A 531 -2.29 -1.61 34.62
CA ARG A 531 -3.03 -2.88 34.43
C ARG A 531 -3.69 -2.89 33.03
N GLN A 532 -3.85 -4.06 32.41
CA GLN A 532 -4.62 -4.21 31.15
C GLN A 532 -6.10 -3.86 31.39
N PRO A 533 -6.85 -3.37 30.37
CA PRO A 533 -8.22 -2.93 30.55
C PRO A 533 -9.12 -4.09 31.00
N ASP A 534 -9.97 -3.82 31.98
CA ASP A 534 -11.15 -4.64 32.19
C ASP A 534 -12.21 -4.19 31.18
N ILE A 535 -12.69 -5.11 30.34
CA ILE A 535 -13.75 -4.82 29.39
C ILE A 535 -15.07 -4.96 30.15
N TYR A 536 -15.83 -3.89 30.29
CA TYR A 536 -17.18 -3.94 30.86
C TYR A 536 -18.16 -3.57 29.75
N LEU A 537 -19.03 -4.52 29.42
CA LEU A 537 -20.25 -4.23 28.67
C LEU A 537 -21.38 -4.20 29.71
N ASP A 538 -21.74 -3.01 30.18
CA ASP A 538 -22.79 -2.86 31.21
C ASP A 538 -24.16 -3.25 30.63
N HIS A 539 -24.98 -3.99 31.40
CA HIS A 539 -26.38 -4.11 31.04
C HIS A 539 -27.45 -4.42 32.09
N THR A 540 -28.52 -3.62 32.02
CA THR A 540 -29.90 -4.04 32.33
C THR A 540 -30.79 -4.35 31.09
N GLU A 541 -30.53 -3.85 29.85
CA GLU A 541 -31.41 -4.07 28.67
C GLU A 541 -30.78 -4.14 27.22
N CYS A 542 -29.53 -4.56 27.02
CA CYS A 542 -28.83 -4.69 25.71
C CYS A 542 -28.52 -3.42 24.84
N HIS A 543 -28.63 -2.17 25.33
CA HIS A 543 -27.85 -0.97 24.89
C HIS A 543 -26.31 -0.93 25.16
N ILE A 544 -25.47 -1.17 24.14
CA ILE A 544 -24.02 -1.03 24.30
C ILE A 544 -23.63 0.41 24.69
N ASN A 545 -23.25 0.61 25.95
CA ASN A 545 -22.30 1.64 26.36
C ASN A 545 -20.99 0.92 26.61
N VAL A 546 -19.99 1.15 25.75
CA VAL A 546 -18.62 0.74 26.06
C VAL A 546 -18.08 1.69 27.13
N GLU A 547 -18.55 1.51 28.36
CA GLU A 547 -17.87 2.06 29.52
C GLU A 547 -16.73 1.10 29.86
N VAL A 548 -15.57 1.32 29.24
CA VAL A 548 -14.34 0.82 29.85
C VAL A 548 -14.28 1.52 31.22
N PRO A 549 -14.27 0.78 32.33
CA PRO A 549 -14.22 1.39 33.64
C PRO A 549 -13.02 2.29 33.68
N ARG A 550 -13.17 3.41 34.40
CA ARG A 550 -12.09 4.29 34.79
C ARG A 550 -11.04 3.48 35.56
N ALA A 551 -10.16 2.79 34.82
CA ALA A 551 -8.87 2.44 35.33
C ALA A 551 -8.25 3.77 35.71
N GLU A 552 -7.71 3.90 36.92
CA GLU A 552 -7.00 5.10 37.39
C GLU A 552 -5.79 5.48 36.49
N CYS A 553 -5.61 4.81 35.35
CA CYS A 553 -4.55 5.02 34.37
C CYS A 553 -5.04 5.17 32.92
N LEU A 554 -6.33 5.09 32.63
CA LEU A 554 -6.86 5.23 31.26
C LEU A 554 -8.27 5.81 31.41
N TRP A 555 -8.47 7.03 30.88
CA TRP A 555 -9.77 7.57 30.42
C TRP A 555 -10.51 8.50 31.40
N ALA A 556 -9.84 9.52 31.93
CA ALA A 556 -10.53 10.59 32.65
C ALA A 556 -11.37 11.52 31.74
N ASP A 557 -11.00 11.66 30.46
CA ASP A 557 -11.71 12.51 29.48
C ASP A 557 -12.03 11.74 28.18
N TYR A 558 -12.68 10.57 28.30
CA TYR A 558 -13.25 9.87 27.15
C TYR A 558 -14.61 10.46 26.79
N SER A 559 -14.68 11.10 25.62
CA SER A 559 -15.92 11.19 24.86
C SER A 559 -15.83 10.09 23.80
N PRO A 560 -16.64 9.02 23.86
CA PRO A 560 -16.66 8.04 22.78
C PRO A 560 -17.05 8.77 21.50
N GLU A 561 -16.17 8.79 20.49
CA GLU A 561 -16.70 8.80 19.13
C GLU A 561 -17.43 7.46 18.96
N PRO A 562 -18.70 7.48 18.52
CA PRO A 562 -19.44 6.25 18.29
C PRO A 562 -18.66 5.38 17.29
N LEU A 563 -18.77 4.05 17.44
CA LEU A 563 -18.37 3.10 16.39
C LEU A 563 -19.20 3.42 15.13
N VAL A 564 -18.71 4.34 14.30
CA VAL A 564 -19.28 4.62 12.99
C VAL A 564 -18.82 3.46 12.10
N ASP A 565 -19.76 2.67 11.58
CA ASP A 565 -19.59 1.49 10.70
C ASP A 565 -19.54 0.08 11.32
N ALA A 566 -19.71 -0.09 12.64
CA ALA A 566 -19.99 -1.43 13.20
C ALA A 566 -21.51 -1.63 13.36
N ARG A 567 -22.17 -2.24 12.35
CA ARG A 567 -23.57 -2.69 12.48
C ARG A 567 -23.63 -3.92 13.40
N LEU A 568 -24.41 -3.80 14.47
CA LEU A 568 -24.63 -4.82 15.49
C LEU A 568 -26.06 -5.34 15.33
N GLU A 569 -26.22 -6.59 14.93
CA GLU A 569 -27.54 -7.23 14.83
C GLU A 569 -28.05 -7.71 16.19
N ARG A 570 -29.28 -7.32 16.55
CA ARG A 570 -30.10 -7.97 17.59
C ARG A 570 -31.12 -8.86 16.87
N ILE A 571 -31.10 -10.17 17.12
CA ILE A 571 -31.89 -11.18 16.37
C ILE A 571 -33.42 -11.14 16.68
N ASP A 572 -33.92 -10.20 17.48
CA ASP A 572 -35.35 -10.09 17.76
C ASP A 572 -35.99 -8.96 16.95
N LEU A 573 -36.54 -9.33 15.79
CA LEU A 573 -37.39 -8.49 14.94
C LEU A 573 -38.66 -8.06 15.69
N CYS A 574 -38.67 -6.83 16.21
CA CYS A 574 -39.89 -6.16 16.62
C CYS A 574 -40.52 -5.47 15.38
N SER A 575 -41.71 -5.90 14.99
CA SER A 575 -42.42 -5.39 13.81
C SER A 575 -42.83 -3.91 13.89
N ASN A 576 -42.63 -3.24 15.03
CA ASN A 576 -43.18 -1.90 15.34
C ASN A 576 -42.15 -0.86 15.82
N CYS A 577 -40.83 -1.09 15.70
CA CYS A 577 -39.80 -0.22 16.34
C CYS A 577 -39.40 1.08 15.58
N CYS A 578 -40.18 1.58 14.63
CA CYS A 578 -39.80 2.81 13.90
C CYS A 578 -40.27 4.07 14.65
N GLU A 579 -39.39 4.67 15.46
CA GLU A 579 -39.52 6.09 15.87
C GLU A 579 -38.53 6.97 15.09
N GLU A 580 -38.95 8.20 14.83
CA GLU A 580 -38.39 9.14 13.85
C GLU A 580 -36.96 9.60 14.17
N THR A 581 -35.93 9.00 13.55
CA THR A 581 -34.58 9.57 13.53
C THR A 581 -34.04 9.69 12.11
N THR A 582 -33.76 10.93 11.68
CA THR A 582 -33.09 11.27 10.42
C THR A 582 -31.58 11.31 10.62
N GLN A 583 -30.87 10.23 10.30
CA GLN A 583 -29.41 10.23 10.13
C GLN A 583 -29.06 9.93 8.66
N GLU A 584 -27.91 10.44 8.19
CA GLU A 584 -27.45 10.31 6.80
C GLU A 584 -27.12 8.85 6.44
N LEU A 585 -27.50 8.41 5.23
CA LEU A 585 -27.24 7.06 4.72
C LEU A 585 -25.76 6.86 4.35
N THR A 586 -25.15 5.79 4.86
CA THR A 586 -23.90 5.22 4.32
C THR A 586 -24.23 4.17 3.24
N PHE A 587 -23.90 4.48 1.98
CA PHE A 587 -24.21 3.67 0.80
C PHE A 587 -23.22 2.50 0.63
N GLY A 588 -23.68 1.25 0.45
CA GLY A 588 -22.78 0.10 0.19
C GLY A 588 -23.29 -1.35 0.39
N SER A 589 -24.42 -1.59 1.06
CA SER A 589 -25.02 -2.93 1.27
C SER A 589 -26.55 -2.83 1.26
N TYR A 590 -27.24 -3.59 0.39
CA TYR A 590 -28.65 -3.37 0.03
C TYR A 590 -29.58 -4.57 0.25
N ASP A 591 -29.30 -5.41 1.25
CA ASP A 591 -30.31 -6.34 1.76
C ASP A 591 -31.31 -5.56 2.66
N HIS A 592 -32.61 -5.78 2.44
CA HIS A 592 -33.73 -5.22 3.22
C HIS A 592 -33.98 -3.70 3.11
N TRP A 593 -34.47 -3.26 1.94
CA TRP A 593 -35.03 -1.91 1.74
C TRP A 593 -36.54 -1.96 1.47
N ARG A 594 -37.25 -0.85 1.77
CA ARG A 594 -38.61 -0.61 1.25
C ARG A 594 -38.75 0.85 0.84
N LEU A 595 -39.45 1.06 -0.27
CA LEU A 595 -39.93 2.37 -0.68
C LEU A 595 -41.32 2.58 -0.07
N ARG A 596 -41.53 3.73 0.58
CA ARG A 596 -42.87 4.19 0.96
C ARG A 596 -43.06 5.64 0.55
N ASP A 597 -44.29 6.12 0.69
CA ASP A 597 -44.65 7.51 0.44
C ASP A 597 -44.22 7.98 -0.97
N ILE A 598 -44.44 7.12 -1.98
CA ILE A 598 -44.09 7.38 -3.37
C ILE A 598 -44.86 8.61 -3.87
N GLN A 599 -44.11 9.60 -4.36
CA GLN A 599 -44.59 10.92 -4.78
C GLN A 599 -43.95 11.31 -6.11
N ASP A 600 -44.46 12.35 -6.75
CA ASP A 600 -43.92 12.92 -8.00
C ASP A 600 -43.74 11.90 -9.15
N LEU A 601 -44.58 10.86 -9.18
CA LEU A 601 -44.57 9.84 -10.22
C LEU A 601 -44.80 10.48 -11.59
N LYS A 602 -43.82 10.37 -12.48
CA LYS A 602 -43.86 10.94 -13.84
C LYS A 602 -43.43 9.88 -14.85
N ASP A 603 -44.15 9.84 -15.97
CA ASP A 603 -43.70 9.11 -17.16
C ASP A 603 -42.36 9.72 -17.60
N ALA A 604 -41.32 8.89 -17.69
CA ALA A 604 -40.10 9.30 -18.37
C ALA A 604 -40.30 8.99 -19.86
N SER A 605 -40.55 10.03 -20.65
CA SER A 605 -40.80 9.87 -22.08
C SER A 605 -39.50 9.56 -22.82
N ILE A 606 -39.31 8.31 -23.24
CA ILE A 606 -38.30 7.96 -24.25
C ILE A 606 -38.93 8.12 -25.63
N SER A 607 -38.64 9.23 -26.30
CA SER A 607 -38.76 9.29 -27.76
C SER A 607 -37.63 8.41 -28.33
N THR A 608 -37.93 7.37 -29.09
CA THR A 608 -36.93 6.76 -30.00
C THR A 608 -37.33 7.07 -31.45
N GLU A 609 -36.37 7.33 -32.33
CA GLU A 609 -36.65 7.47 -33.77
C GLU A 609 -37.35 6.19 -34.28
N GLY A 610 -38.60 6.33 -34.73
CA GLY A 610 -39.42 5.23 -35.23
C GLY A 610 -40.43 4.64 -34.24
N SER A 611 -40.42 5.05 -32.96
CA SER A 611 -41.51 4.71 -32.04
C SER A 611 -42.78 5.51 -32.37
N ALA A 612 -43.94 4.86 -32.26
CA ALA A 612 -45.22 5.56 -32.40
C ALA A 612 -45.29 6.69 -31.34
N PRO A 613 -45.80 7.89 -31.69
CA PRO A 613 -45.97 8.96 -30.71
C PRO A 613 -46.76 8.45 -29.50
N GLY A 614 -46.13 8.44 -28.31
CA GLY A 614 -46.73 7.97 -27.05
C GLY A 614 -46.17 6.69 -26.43
N ALA A 615 -45.08 6.11 -26.95
CA ALA A 615 -44.38 5.00 -26.29
C ALA A 615 -43.51 5.50 -25.11
N GLU A 616 -44.15 5.91 -24.01
CA GLU A 616 -43.48 6.33 -22.79
C GLU A 616 -42.97 5.11 -22.01
N CYS A 617 -41.65 4.92 -22.01
CA CYS A 617 -41.00 3.78 -21.37
C CYS A 617 -39.96 4.25 -20.37
N GLY A 618 -40.36 4.42 -19.11
CA GLY A 618 -39.47 4.77 -18.02
C GLY A 618 -40.25 5.45 -16.90
N LEU A 619 -39.61 5.56 -15.74
CA LEU A 619 -40.23 6.02 -14.51
C LEU A 619 -39.28 6.93 -13.73
N SER A 620 -39.77 8.09 -13.30
CA SER A 620 -39.10 8.88 -12.26
C SER A 620 -40.09 9.19 -11.15
N PHE A 621 -39.62 9.06 -9.90
CA PHE A 621 -40.42 9.36 -8.71
C PHE A 621 -39.54 9.73 -7.53
N SER A 622 -40.14 10.45 -6.60
CA SER A 622 -39.59 10.71 -5.27
C SER A 622 -40.14 9.64 -4.33
N ALA A 623 -39.33 9.12 -3.43
CA ALA A 623 -39.79 8.19 -2.41
C ALA A 623 -39.05 8.40 -1.11
N ASP A 624 -39.68 7.98 -0.03
CA ASP A 624 -38.99 7.77 1.22
C ASP A 624 -38.33 6.39 1.16
N PHE A 625 -37.00 6.39 1.09
CA PHE A 625 -36.19 5.20 1.17
C PHE A 625 -36.03 4.83 2.63
N PHE A 626 -36.66 3.71 3.00
CA PHE A 626 -36.43 3.08 4.29
C PHE A 626 -35.40 2.00 4.09
N GLN A 627 -34.18 2.28 4.53
CA GLN A 627 -33.20 1.23 4.73
C GLN A 627 -33.45 0.64 6.12
N TYR A 628 -33.79 -0.64 6.15
CA TYR A 628 -33.91 -1.36 7.41
C TYR A 628 -32.49 -1.83 7.75
N THR A 629 -31.92 -1.21 8.78
CA THR A 629 -30.70 -1.71 9.42
C THR A 629 -31.08 -2.23 10.79
N ASP A 630 -30.33 -3.17 11.33
CA ASP A 630 -30.74 -3.96 12.50
C ASP A 630 -30.77 -3.21 13.84
N SER A 631 -30.51 -1.91 13.81
CA SER A 631 -30.62 -1.01 14.97
C SER A 631 -31.29 0.34 14.67
N GLN A 632 -31.52 0.70 13.41
CA GLN A 632 -32.17 1.95 13.02
C GLN A 632 -32.91 1.79 11.69
N CYS A 633 -34.10 2.38 11.60
CA CYS A 633 -34.75 2.61 10.32
C CYS A 633 -34.28 3.96 9.80
N LEU A 634 -33.32 3.95 8.86
CA LEU A 634 -32.85 5.19 8.24
C LEU A 634 -33.86 5.57 7.16
N LYS A 635 -34.56 6.67 7.40
CA LYS A 635 -35.44 7.32 6.43
C LYS A 635 -34.65 8.40 5.72
N SER A 636 -34.38 8.20 4.44
CA SER A 636 -33.91 9.30 3.57
C SER A 636 -34.92 9.54 2.47
N LYS A 637 -35.15 10.81 2.18
CA LYS A 637 -35.80 11.18 0.92
C LYS A 637 -34.82 10.87 -0.19
N ILE A 638 -35.28 10.13 -1.19
CA ILE A 638 -34.50 9.85 -2.38
C ILE A 638 -35.30 10.25 -3.61
N ARG A 639 -34.57 10.52 -4.68
CA ARG A 639 -35.14 10.59 -6.01
C ARG A 639 -34.67 9.39 -6.80
N ILE A 640 -35.62 8.63 -7.32
CA ILE A 640 -35.37 7.46 -8.17
C ILE A 640 -35.64 7.87 -9.62
N LYS A 641 -34.69 7.54 -10.48
CA LYS A 641 -34.82 7.65 -11.93
C LYS A 641 -34.47 6.29 -12.53
N SER A 642 -35.46 5.64 -13.12
CA SER A 642 -35.32 4.35 -13.79
C SER A 642 -35.76 4.53 -15.24
N VAL A 643 -34.81 4.47 -16.17
CA VAL A 643 -35.08 4.70 -17.60
C VAL A 643 -34.21 3.80 -18.44
N PHE A 644 -34.78 3.20 -19.49
CA PHE A 644 -34.05 2.36 -20.43
C PHE A 644 -33.10 3.21 -21.30
N SER A 645 -31.82 2.84 -21.37
CA SER A 645 -30.86 3.59 -22.18
C SER A 645 -30.83 3.08 -23.63
N ASN A 646 -31.36 3.85 -24.58
CA ASN A 646 -30.97 3.69 -25.98
C ASN A 646 -29.88 4.72 -26.33
N ILE A 647 -28.65 4.23 -26.44
CA ILE A 647 -27.45 5.05 -26.63
C ILE A 647 -27.44 5.89 -27.91
N SER A 648 -28.24 5.53 -28.94
CA SER A 648 -28.31 6.26 -30.20
C SER A 648 -29.23 7.48 -30.15
N HIS A 649 -30.03 7.65 -29.09
CA HIS A 649 -30.97 8.77 -28.97
C HIS A 649 -30.50 9.79 -27.93
N ASN A 650 -30.34 11.06 -28.35
CA ASN A 650 -29.87 12.15 -27.49
C ASN A 650 -30.89 12.59 -26.41
N GLN A 651 -32.16 12.18 -26.53
CA GLN A 651 -33.19 12.36 -25.50
C GLN A 651 -33.51 11.08 -24.73
N ALA A 652 -32.90 9.93 -25.05
CA ALA A 652 -33.05 8.76 -24.20
C ALA A 652 -32.26 9.01 -22.92
N GLU A 653 -32.97 9.27 -21.83
CA GLU A 653 -32.37 9.49 -20.52
C GLU A 653 -31.69 8.18 -20.07
N SER A 654 -30.37 8.22 -19.88
CA SER A 654 -29.60 7.04 -19.46
C SER A 654 -29.04 7.33 -18.08
N HIS A 655 -29.76 6.87 -17.06
CA HIS A 655 -29.36 6.87 -15.66
C HIS A 655 -27.92 6.37 -15.42
N LEU A 656 -27.39 5.50 -16.30
CA LEU A 656 -26.00 5.05 -16.31
C LEU A 656 -24.99 6.20 -16.49
N ARG A 657 -25.36 7.26 -17.23
CA ARG A 657 -24.54 8.48 -17.37
C ARG A 657 -24.53 9.31 -16.11
N GLU A 658 -25.64 9.36 -15.38
CA GLU A 658 -25.70 10.01 -14.07
C GLU A 658 -24.77 9.30 -13.07
N LEU A 659 -24.75 7.96 -13.10
CA LEU A 659 -23.79 7.13 -12.35
C LEU A 659 -22.34 7.39 -12.76
N LYS A 660 -22.03 7.42 -14.06
CA LYS A 660 -20.67 7.77 -14.54
C LYS A 660 -20.24 9.14 -14.03
N THR A 661 -21.16 10.08 -13.99
CA THR A 661 -20.89 11.44 -13.51
C THR A 661 -20.57 11.46 -12.03
N TYR A 662 -21.32 10.70 -11.22
CA TYR A 662 -20.99 10.51 -9.82
C TYR A 662 -19.62 9.83 -9.62
N TYR A 663 -19.34 8.74 -10.33
CA TYR A 663 -18.05 8.04 -10.24
C TYR A 663 -16.88 8.90 -10.69
N PHE A 664 -17.07 9.71 -11.74
CA PHE A 664 -16.04 10.64 -12.20
C PHE A 664 -15.80 11.77 -11.22
N ASP A 665 -16.84 12.27 -10.56
CA ASP A 665 -16.70 13.27 -9.49
C ASP A 665 -15.94 12.71 -8.30
N ARG A 666 -16.09 11.42 -7.97
CA ARG A 666 -15.27 10.74 -6.95
C ARG A 666 -13.80 10.61 -7.37
N VAL A 667 -13.54 10.30 -8.64
CA VAL A 667 -12.17 10.26 -9.19
C VAL A 667 -11.53 11.66 -9.12
N LEU A 668 -12.29 12.70 -9.46
CA LEU A 668 -11.83 14.08 -9.46
C LEU A 668 -11.72 14.66 -8.04
N GLN A 669 -12.58 14.22 -7.12
CA GLN A 669 -12.79 14.75 -5.78
C GLN A 669 -13.26 16.21 -5.79
N PHE A 670 -14.15 16.57 -6.72
CA PHE A 670 -14.67 17.94 -6.79
C PHE A 670 -15.95 18.14 -5.97
N HIS A 671 -16.62 17.06 -5.57
CA HIS A 671 -17.86 17.08 -4.79
C HIS A 671 -18.98 17.88 -5.48
N LEU A 672 -19.04 17.78 -6.81
CA LEU A 672 -20.03 18.48 -7.63
C LEU A 672 -21.31 17.67 -7.83
N THR A 673 -21.31 16.37 -7.54
CA THR A 673 -22.49 15.53 -7.71
C THR A 673 -23.05 15.12 -6.35
N PRO A 674 -24.39 15.04 -6.21
CA PRO A 674 -24.98 14.48 -5.01
C PRO A 674 -24.58 13.00 -4.87
N PRO A 675 -24.48 12.48 -3.62
CA PRO A 675 -24.31 11.06 -3.38
C PRO A 675 -25.35 10.26 -4.16
N SER A 676 -24.86 9.43 -5.08
CA SER A 676 -25.70 8.68 -6.00
C SER A 676 -25.17 7.26 -6.16
N PHE A 677 -26.05 6.31 -6.44
CA PHE A 677 -25.69 4.91 -6.62
C PHE A 677 -26.67 4.22 -7.55
N GLY A 678 -26.19 3.14 -8.15
CA GLY A 678 -26.99 2.31 -9.03
C GLY A 678 -27.46 1.09 -8.28
N LEU A 679 -28.68 0.62 -8.59
CA LEU A 679 -29.16 -0.68 -8.14
C LEU A 679 -30.11 -1.30 -9.16
N MET A 680 -30.25 -2.62 -9.07
CA MET A 680 -31.32 -3.35 -9.73
C MET A 680 -32.57 -3.32 -8.83
N LEU A 681 -33.56 -2.51 -9.19
CA LEU A 681 -34.83 -2.46 -8.45
C LEU A 681 -35.72 -3.62 -8.90
N ASP A 682 -36.01 -4.55 -7.99
CA ASP A 682 -37.11 -5.50 -8.15
C ASP A 682 -38.42 -4.82 -7.75
N PHE A 683 -39.20 -4.48 -8.78
CA PHE A 683 -40.44 -3.75 -8.62
C PHE A 683 -41.56 -4.59 -7.98
N SER A 684 -41.41 -5.92 -7.87
CA SER A 684 -42.37 -6.79 -7.20
C SER A 684 -42.52 -6.50 -5.69
N HIS A 685 -41.58 -5.76 -5.10
CA HIS A 685 -41.59 -5.37 -3.69
C HIS A 685 -42.29 -4.03 -3.41
N ILE A 686 -42.75 -3.30 -4.43
CA ILE A 686 -43.50 -2.06 -4.23
C ILE A 686 -44.96 -2.39 -3.88
N LEU A 687 -45.28 -2.24 -2.59
CA LEU A 687 -46.61 -2.57 -2.03
C LEU A 687 -47.65 -1.47 -2.21
N ASP A 688 -47.30 -0.34 -2.84
CA ASP A 688 -48.22 0.75 -3.12
C ASP A 688 -49.09 0.44 -4.33
N SER A 689 -50.38 0.20 -4.10
CA SER A 689 -51.36 -0.18 -5.12
C SER A 689 -51.61 0.90 -6.19
N ASN A 690 -51.28 2.16 -5.92
CA ASN A 690 -51.40 3.24 -6.92
C ASN A 690 -50.16 3.31 -7.81
N ALA A 691 -48.98 3.01 -7.25
CA ALA A 691 -47.73 2.95 -8.03
C ALA A 691 -47.63 1.68 -8.88
N SER A 692 -48.17 0.55 -8.40
CA SER A 692 -48.04 -0.76 -9.06
C SER A 692 -48.58 -0.77 -10.50
N ALA A 693 -49.75 -0.17 -10.76
CA ALA A 693 -50.33 -0.12 -12.11
C ALA A 693 -49.47 0.67 -13.11
N PHE A 694 -48.75 1.68 -12.62
CA PHE A 694 -47.87 2.51 -13.43
C PHE A 694 -46.53 1.80 -13.70
N ILE A 695 -45.99 1.13 -12.67
CA ILE A 695 -44.80 0.29 -12.78
C ILE A 695 -45.05 -0.87 -13.74
N ASP A 696 -46.22 -1.52 -13.68
CA ASP A 696 -46.62 -2.57 -14.61
C ASP A 696 -46.64 -2.08 -16.06
N LYS A 697 -47.07 -0.83 -16.32
CA LYS A 697 -47.00 -0.21 -17.66
C LYS A 697 -45.54 -0.09 -18.12
N THR A 698 -44.62 0.31 -17.24
CA THR A 698 -43.19 0.44 -17.56
C THR A 698 -42.51 -0.91 -17.79
N MET A 699 -42.79 -1.92 -16.97
CA MET A 699 -42.23 -3.29 -17.08
C MET A 699 -42.67 -4.02 -18.35
N ASN A 700 -43.85 -3.68 -18.86
CA ASN A 700 -44.40 -4.24 -20.10
C ASN A 700 -43.92 -3.49 -21.36
N CYS A 701 -43.05 -2.49 -21.23
CA CYS A 701 -42.46 -1.85 -22.39
C CYS A 701 -41.41 -2.76 -23.06
N GLY A 702 -41.55 -2.99 -24.37
CA GLY A 702 -40.61 -3.83 -25.15
C GLY A 702 -39.18 -3.29 -25.32
N LEU A 703 -38.77 -2.28 -24.57
CA LEU A 703 -37.42 -1.70 -24.54
C LEU A 703 -36.61 -2.09 -23.29
N SER A 704 -37.19 -2.92 -22.42
CA SER A 704 -36.56 -3.37 -21.17
C SER A 704 -35.56 -4.51 -21.38
N ASP A 705 -34.37 -4.40 -20.76
CA ASP A 705 -33.49 -5.53 -20.47
C ASP A 705 -34.16 -6.43 -19.40
N ASN A 706 -35.26 -7.10 -19.77
CA ASN A 706 -36.10 -7.88 -18.86
C ASN A 706 -35.45 -9.23 -18.51
N ASP A 707 -34.53 -9.23 -17.54
CA ASP A 707 -34.09 -10.43 -16.81
C ASP A 707 -35.02 -10.67 -15.59
N GLY A 708 -36.33 -10.80 -15.84
CA GLY A 708 -37.35 -10.87 -14.78
C GLY A 708 -37.83 -9.48 -14.34
N ASN A 709 -38.58 -9.39 -13.23
CA ASN A 709 -39.27 -8.16 -12.79
C ASN A 709 -38.32 -7.05 -12.26
N GLN A 710 -37.10 -6.94 -12.79
CA GLN A 710 -36.04 -6.06 -12.31
C GLN A 710 -35.67 -5.00 -13.35
N VAL A 711 -35.36 -3.78 -12.88
CA VAL A 711 -34.88 -2.69 -13.76
C VAL A 711 -33.71 -1.97 -13.12
N SER A 712 -32.69 -1.70 -13.93
CA SER A 712 -31.57 -0.84 -13.57
C SER A 712 -32.07 0.57 -13.24
N SER A 713 -31.65 1.06 -12.07
CA SER A 713 -32.18 2.31 -11.52
C SER A 713 -31.06 3.14 -10.92
N PHE A 714 -31.13 4.44 -11.13
CA PHE A 714 -30.28 5.42 -10.47
C PHE A 714 -31.02 6.02 -9.28
N VAL A 715 -30.33 6.06 -8.16
CA VAL A 715 -30.86 6.63 -6.93
C VAL A 715 -29.93 7.72 -6.45
N THR A 716 -30.52 8.90 -6.27
CA THR A 716 -29.85 10.07 -5.72
C THR A 716 -30.40 10.37 -4.34
N ALA A 717 -29.51 10.59 -3.37
CA ALA A 717 -29.89 11.15 -2.09
C ALA A 717 -30.51 12.54 -2.28
N TRP A 718 -31.66 12.81 -1.68
CA TRP A 718 -32.26 14.14 -1.74
C TRP A 718 -31.39 15.12 -0.96
N VAL A 719 -30.93 16.19 -1.62
CA VAL A 719 -30.22 17.29 -0.95
C VAL A 719 -31.27 18.32 -0.52
N PRO A 720 -31.59 18.46 0.78
CA PRO A 720 -32.46 19.54 1.24
C PRO A 720 -31.83 20.90 0.91
N ASP A 721 -32.67 21.91 0.66
CA ASP A 721 -32.23 23.30 0.47
C ASP A 721 -31.33 23.62 -0.74
N ILE A 722 -31.65 23.05 -1.89
CA ILE A 722 -31.09 23.51 -3.16
C ILE A 722 -31.75 24.82 -3.60
N GLY A 723 -30.94 25.86 -3.87
CA GLY A 723 -31.39 27.09 -4.53
C GLY A 723 -31.43 26.91 -6.05
N MET A 724 -32.59 27.12 -6.68
CA MET A 724 -32.71 27.08 -8.14
C MET A 724 -32.35 28.44 -8.73
N TYR A 725 -31.22 28.50 -9.43
CA TYR A 725 -30.79 29.71 -10.12
C TYR A 725 -31.06 29.61 -11.62
N MET A 726 -32.31 29.86 -12.00
CA MET A 726 -32.67 29.93 -13.41
C MET A 726 -32.07 31.20 -14.03
N LYS A 727 -30.95 31.06 -14.77
CA LYS A 727 -30.33 32.06 -15.66
C LYS A 727 -29.20 32.94 -15.08
N LEU A 728 -28.23 32.41 -14.33
CA LEU A 728 -26.95 33.11 -14.24
C LEU A 728 -26.15 32.91 -15.54
N SER A 729 -25.71 34.01 -16.15
CA SER A 729 -24.66 33.95 -17.18
C SER A 729 -23.37 33.46 -16.52
N VAL A 730 -22.49 32.82 -17.28
CA VAL A 730 -21.18 32.33 -16.81
C VAL A 730 -20.38 33.45 -16.11
N GLN A 731 -20.50 34.70 -16.60
CA GLN A 731 -19.86 35.87 -16.00
C GLN A 731 -20.47 36.30 -14.66
N LEU A 732 -21.78 36.10 -14.46
CA LEU A 732 -22.44 36.39 -13.18
C LEU A 732 -22.23 35.23 -12.18
N ALA A 733 -22.08 34.01 -12.69
CA ALA A 733 -21.82 32.78 -11.95
C ALA A 733 -20.46 32.80 -11.22
N ASP A 734 -19.45 33.43 -11.83
CA ASP A 734 -18.10 33.60 -11.27
C ASP A 734 -18.09 34.61 -10.08
N LEU A 735 -18.96 35.63 -10.12
CA LEU A 735 -19.05 36.66 -9.08
C LEU A 735 -19.71 36.17 -7.77
N VAL A 736 -20.53 35.11 -7.82
CA VAL A 736 -21.34 34.66 -6.67
C VAL A 736 -20.71 33.46 -5.96
N HIS A 737 -19.91 32.64 -6.66
CA HIS A 737 -19.43 31.34 -6.16
C HIS A 737 -17.96 31.04 -6.55
N PRO A 738 -16.99 31.85 -6.11
CA PRO A 738 -15.63 31.84 -6.67
C PRO A 738 -14.81 30.58 -6.32
N LYS A 739 -15.20 29.82 -5.29
CA LYS A 739 -14.35 28.74 -4.76
C LYS A 739 -14.37 27.45 -5.60
N ASN A 740 -15.46 27.16 -6.32
CA ASN A 740 -15.58 25.92 -7.11
C ASN A 740 -16.08 26.10 -8.55
N PHE A 741 -16.18 27.33 -9.04
CA PHE A 741 -16.59 27.63 -10.42
C PHE A 741 -15.70 26.96 -11.47
N TYR A 742 -14.38 27.12 -11.39
CA TYR A 742 -13.44 26.49 -12.34
C TYR A 742 -13.42 24.96 -12.23
N PRO A 743 -13.38 24.33 -11.03
CA PRO A 743 -13.64 22.89 -10.88
C PRO A 743 -14.92 22.43 -11.59
N TYR A 744 -16.01 23.18 -11.47
CA TYR A 744 -17.28 22.90 -12.15
C TYR A 744 -17.19 22.99 -13.68
N VAL A 745 -16.60 24.05 -14.22
CA VAL A 745 -16.42 24.21 -15.68
C VAL A 745 -15.51 23.10 -16.24
N VAL A 746 -14.42 22.78 -15.54
CA VAL A 746 -13.50 21.70 -15.91
C VAL A 746 -14.22 20.36 -15.90
N PHE A 747 -15.01 20.08 -14.88
CA PHE A 747 -15.81 18.87 -14.82
C PHE A 747 -16.71 18.72 -16.04
N LEU A 748 -17.50 19.75 -16.35
CA LEU A 748 -18.43 19.76 -17.48
C LEU A 748 -17.71 19.58 -18.83
N TYR A 749 -16.53 20.19 -18.97
CA TYR A 749 -15.71 20.04 -20.17
C TYR A 749 -15.19 18.60 -20.32
N LEU A 750 -14.58 18.03 -19.27
CA LEU A 750 -13.97 16.70 -19.29
C LEU A 750 -15.01 15.60 -19.50
N SER A 751 -16.18 15.72 -18.88
CA SER A 751 -17.29 14.79 -19.04
C SER A 751 -18.20 15.12 -20.23
N ASN A 752 -17.84 16.07 -21.09
CA ASN A 752 -18.63 16.48 -22.27
C ASN A 752 -20.12 16.73 -21.98
N CYS A 753 -20.42 17.42 -20.88
CA CYS A 753 -21.79 17.64 -20.43
C CYS A 753 -22.56 18.65 -21.29
N MET A 754 -23.62 18.17 -21.94
CA MET A 754 -24.61 19.02 -22.60
C MET A 754 -25.61 19.55 -21.57
N LYS A 755 -25.15 20.51 -20.77
CA LYS A 755 -25.91 21.27 -19.78
C LYS A 755 -27.41 21.38 -20.11
N SER A 756 -28.29 20.79 -19.29
CA SER A 756 -29.75 21.03 -19.36
C SER A 756 -30.08 22.46 -18.91
N GLY A 757 -31.19 23.02 -19.38
CA GLY A 757 -31.63 24.37 -18.99
C GLY A 757 -32.03 24.48 -17.52
N HIS A 758 -32.13 23.34 -16.82
CA HIS A 758 -32.65 23.22 -15.46
C HIS A 758 -31.58 22.85 -14.42
N SER A 759 -30.31 22.62 -14.79
CA SER A 759 -29.29 22.00 -13.92
C SER A 759 -28.38 22.97 -13.14
N HIS A 760 -28.86 24.17 -12.81
CA HIS A 760 -28.10 25.14 -12.03
C HIS A 760 -28.56 25.16 -10.60
N PHE A 761 -27.85 24.40 -9.81
CA PHE A 761 -28.11 24.26 -8.41
C PHE A 761 -26.87 24.67 -7.65
N ALA A 762 -27.07 25.49 -6.63
CA ALA A 762 -26.07 25.72 -5.61
C ALA A 762 -26.67 25.25 -4.29
N SER A 763 -25.83 24.63 -3.48
CA SER A 763 -26.18 24.45 -2.07
C SER A 763 -26.43 25.82 -1.46
N LYS A 764 -27.59 26.04 -0.82
CA LYS A 764 -27.84 27.31 -0.10
C LYS A 764 -26.89 27.48 1.09
N GLU A 765 -26.36 26.38 1.62
CA GLU A 765 -25.52 26.38 2.82
C GLU A 765 -24.06 26.67 2.49
N THR A 766 -23.49 25.94 1.53
CA THR A 766 -22.06 26.07 1.19
C THR A 766 -21.82 27.02 0.03
N PHE A 767 -22.88 27.38 -0.71
CA PHE A 767 -22.79 28.13 -1.96
C PHE A 767 -21.90 27.44 -3.01
N ASP A 768 -21.74 26.12 -2.93
CA ASP A 768 -21.03 25.34 -3.95
C ASP A 768 -21.98 24.92 -5.08
N TYR A 769 -21.48 24.94 -6.32
CA TYR A 769 -22.20 24.35 -7.45
C TYR A 769 -22.45 22.86 -7.26
N LEU A 770 -23.68 22.43 -7.52
CA LEU A 770 -24.11 21.04 -7.56
C LEU A 770 -24.71 20.70 -8.93
N LEU A 771 -24.27 19.58 -9.49
CA LEU A 771 -24.77 18.97 -10.72
C LEU A 771 -25.91 18.02 -10.36
N ILE A 772 -27.13 18.45 -10.62
CA ILE A 772 -28.33 17.61 -10.52
C ILE A 772 -28.88 17.46 -11.94
N ASP A 773 -29.37 16.26 -12.27
CA ASP A 773 -29.89 15.93 -13.60
C ASP A 773 -28.77 16.02 -14.66
N ASN A 774 -27.79 15.11 -14.53
CA ASN A 774 -26.54 15.05 -15.29
C ASN A 774 -26.53 13.92 -16.35
N ASP A 775 -27.70 13.43 -16.75
CA ASP A 775 -27.93 12.43 -17.79
C ASP A 775 -27.41 12.83 -19.19
N ARG A 776 -27.09 14.11 -19.36
CA ARG A 776 -26.50 14.71 -20.57
C ARG A 776 -24.99 14.83 -20.52
N CYS A 777 -24.35 14.20 -19.54
CA CYS A 777 -22.91 14.04 -19.46
C CYS A 777 -22.45 12.74 -20.12
N PHE A 778 -21.15 12.65 -20.37
CA PHE A 778 -20.46 11.57 -21.07
C PHE A 778 -21.10 11.21 -22.40
N VAL A 779 -21.55 12.22 -23.13
CA VAL A 779 -22.06 12.04 -24.49
C VAL A 779 -20.85 11.94 -25.42
N PRO A 780 -20.61 10.81 -26.11
CA PRO A 780 -19.47 10.68 -27.01
C PRO A 780 -19.49 11.75 -28.11
N GLU A 781 -18.32 12.17 -28.58
CA GLU A 781 -18.22 13.19 -29.64
C GLU A 781 -18.97 12.79 -30.91
N ARG A 782 -19.01 11.48 -31.20
CA ARG A 782 -19.78 10.93 -32.33
C ARG A 782 -21.25 11.26 -32.31
N VAL A 783 -21.85 11.26 -31.13
CA VAL A 783 -23.24 11.64 -30.97
C VAL A 783 -23.34 13.12 -31.32
N THR A 784 -22.50 13.97 -30.72
CA THR A 784 -22.53 15.45 -30.93
C THR A 784 -22.41 15.90 -32.39
N ALA A 785 -21.75 15.11 -33.24
CA ALA A 785 -21.53 15.39 -34.65
C ALA A 785 -22.79 15.22 -35.52
N LEU A 786 -23.71 14.32 -35.16
CA LEU A 786 -24.90 13.98 -35.94
C LEU A 786 -26.08 14.91 -35.60
N ASN A 787 -26.46 15.83 -36.50
CA ASN A 787 -27.70 16.64 -36.49
C ASN A 787 -28.26 17.11 -35.12
N PHE A 788 -27.40 17.59 -34.23
CA PHE A 788 -27.85 18.21 -32.98
C PHE A 788 -28.60 19.52 -33.22
N THR A 789 -29.58 19.83 -32.36
CA THR A 789 -30.18 21.16 -32.34
C THR A 789 -29.11 22.20 -32.05
N PHE A 790 -29.18 23.34 -32.74
CA PHE A 790 -28.21 24.45 -32.64
C PHE A 790 -27.94 24.88 -31.19
N HIS A 791 -28.95 24.78 -30.32
CA HIS A 791 -28.85 25.13 -28.90
C HIS A 791 -27.83 24.30 -28.13
N TYR A 792 -27.71 23.00 -28.39
CA TYR A 792 -26.76 22.13 -27.67
C TYR A 792 -25.31 22.39 -28.09
N ARG A 793 -25.08 22.53 -29.41
CA ARG A 793 -23.75 22.91 -29.94
C ARG A 793 -23.30 24.23 -29.35
N LYS A 794 -24.18 25.23 -29.31
CA LYS A 794 -23.89 26.53 -28.70
C LYS A 794 -23.50 26.41 -27.22
N ARG A 795 -24.09 25.49 -26.45
CA ARG A 795 -23.76 25.30 -25.03
C ARG A 795 -22.38 24.66 -24.82
N LEU A 796 -22.03 23.65 -25.60
CA LEU A 796 -20.69 23.05 -25.57
C LEU A 796 -19.62 24.06 -26.00
N LEU A 797 -19.90 24.88 -27.02
CA LEU A 797 -19.03 25.97 -27.42
C LEU A 797 -18.83 26.98 -26.29
N VAL A 798 -19.90 27.39 -25.59
CA VAL A 798 -19.77 28.31 -24.44
C VAL A 798 -18.88 27.74 -23.32
N LEU A 799 -18.93 26.43 -23.03
CA LEU A 799 -18.04 25.82 -22.03
C LEU A 799 -16.57 25.87 -22.48
N THR A 800 -16.32 25.49 -23.73
CA THR A 800 -15.00 25.56 -24.37
C THR A 800 -14.49 27.01 -24.37
N ASP A 801 -15.31 27.98 -24.80
CA ASP A 801 -14.97 29.39 -24.82
C ASP A 801 -14.71 29.92 -23.40
N THR A 802 -15.48 29.48 -22.40
CA THR A 802 -15.26 29.90 -21.00
C THR A 802 -13.88 29.48 -20.51
N LEU A 803 -13.52 28.21 -20.72
CA LEU A 803 -12.27 27.65 -20.22
C LEU A 803 -11.05 28.13 -21.02
N PHE A 804 -11.20 28.31 -22.34
CA PHE A 804 -10.08 28.57 -23.26
C PHE A 804 -10.02 30.00 -23.80
N SER A 805 -10.92 30.91 -23.38
CA SER A 805 -10.80 32.34 -23.70
C SER A 805 -9.86 33.04 -22.73
N GLY A 806 -8.99 33.89 -23.27
CA GLY A 806 -8.05 34.70 -22.49
C GLY A 806 -7.13 33.85 -21.61
N THR A 807 -7.11 34.16 -20.32
CA THR A 807 -6.27 33.48 -19.30
C THR A 807 -7.08 32.63 -18.33
N HIS A 808 -8.38 32.38 -18.59
CA HIS A 808 -9.25 31.67 -17.64
C HIS A 808 -8.79 30.25 -17.33
N VAL A 809 -8.12 29.57 -18.27
CA VAL A 809 -7.49 28.27 -18.00
C VAL A 809 -6.49 28.33 -16.84
N CYS A 810 -5.88 29.51 -16.57
CA CYS A 810 -4.91 29.72 -15.51
C CYS A 810 -5.56 29.93 -14.14
N ASP A 811 -6.88 30.14 -14.12
CA ASP A 811 -7.67 30.24 -12.88
C ASP A 811 -8.13 28.85 -12.40
N VAL A 812 -7.89 27.78 -13.18
CA VAL A 812 -8.06 26.41 -12.71
C VAL A 812 -7.07 26.14 -11.57
N PRO A 813 -7.54 25.62 -10.40
CA PRO A 813 -6.67 25.36 -9.25
C PRO A 813 -5.43 24.54 -9.60
N THR A 814 -4.27 24.97 -9.11
CA THR A 814 -2.96 24.39 -9.48
C THR A 814 -2.82 22.95 -9.03
N ASP A 815 -3.45 22.55 -7.93
CA ASP A 815 -3.53 21.17 -7.44
C ASP A 815 -4.27 20.26 -8.43
N ILE A 816 -5.40 20.72 -9.00
CA ILE A 816 -6.14 20.02 -10.06
C ILE A 816 -5.26 19.86 -11.30
N ILE A 817 -4.60 20.93 -11.72
CA ILE A 817 -3.69 20.89 -12.88
C ILE A 817 -2.52 19.95 -12.63
N ASN A 818 -1.92 19.94 -11.45
CA ASN A 818 -0.84 19.02 -11.11
C ASN A 818 -1.30 17.56 -11.08
N LYS A 819 -2.50 17.28 -10.53
CA LYS A 819 -3.15 15.97 -10.57
C LYS A 819 -3.33 15.52 -12.02
N PHE A 820 -3.82 16.40 -12.90
CA PHE A 820 -3.99 16.11 -14.31
C PHE A 820 -2.66 15.89 -15.03
N LYS A 821 -1.65 16.74 -14.81
CA LYS A 821 -0.29 16.58 -15.38
C LYS A 821 0.31 15.23 -14.99
N HIS A 822 0.12 14.82 -13.73
CA HIS A 822 0.65 13.57 -13.22
C HIS A 822 -0.11 12.34 -13.74
N ALA A 823 -1.45 12.38 -13.82
CA ALA A 823 -2.26 11.31 -14.39
C ALA A 823 -2.06 11.17 -15.92
N ASN A 824 -1.94 12.30 -16.62
CA ASN A 824 -1.79 12.35 -18.08
C ASN A 824 -0.39 11.98 -18.56
N ALA A 825 0.63 12.09 -17.70
CA ALA A 825 1.99 11.76 -18.08
C ALA A 825 2.18 10.24 -18.21
N ILE A 826 2.61 9.83 -19.39
CA ILE A 826 2.78 8.40 -19.70
C ILE A 826 3.95 7.76 -18.95
N SER A 827 4.83 8.56 -18.34
CA SER A 827 5.92 8.06 -17.48
C SER A 827 5.60 8.07 -15.98
N SER A 828 4.37 8.43 -15.62
CA SER A 828 3.89 8.43 -14.24
C SER A 828 3.53 7.03 -13.77
N LYS A 829 3.44 6.82 -12.45
CA LYS A 829 2.83 5.62 -11.86
C LYS A 829 1.32 5.76 -11.65
N VAL A 830 0.80 6.99 -11.68
CA VAL A 830 -0.63 7.26 -11.48
C VAL A 830 -1.40 6.95 -12.76
N PRO A 831 -2.50 6.17 -12.70
CA PRO A 831 -3.28 5.86 -13.89
C PRO A 831 -3.90 7.09 -14.54
N SER A 832 -4.24 7.03 -15.83
CA SER A 832 -4.97 8.14 -16.49
C SER A 832 -6.36 8.36 -15.87
N LEU A 833 -6.98 9.52 -16.08
CA LEU A 833 -8.31 9.78 -15.49
C LEU A 833 -9.37 8.84 -16.06
N GLY A 834 -9.30 8.52 -17.36
CA GLY A 834 -10.14 7.51 -17.98
C GLY A 834 -9.97 6.13 -17.35
N SER A 835 -8.73 5.75 -17.04
CA SER A 835 -8.42 4.47 -16.36
C SER A 835 -8.91 4.48 -14.91
N GLN A 836 -8.71 5.57 -14.17
CA GLN A 836 -9.22 5.74 -12.80
C GLN A 836 -10.75 5.68 -12.76
N LEU A 837 -11.44 6.29 -13.72
CA LEU A 837 -12.90 6.19 -13.83
C LEU A 837 -13.33 4.75 -14.09
N ARG A 838 -12.66 4.04 -14.99
CA ARG A 838 -12.94 2.63 -15.26
C ARG A 838 -12.75 1.79 -14.00
N GLU A 839 -11.66 1.99 -13.26
CA GLU A 839 -11.38 1.30 -12.00
C GLU A 839 -12.41 1.64 -10.91
N GLU A 840 -12.87 2.88 -10.83
CA GLU A 840 -13.92 3.29 -9.89
C GLU A 840 -15.25 2.60 -10.20
N ILE A 841 -15.62 2.52 -11.48
CA ILE A 841 -16.83 1.81 -11.93
C ILE A 841 -16.73 0.30 -11.66
N VAL A 842 -15.55 -0.31 -11.83
CA VAL A 842 -15.34 -1.75 -11.54
C VAL A 842 -15.61 -2.09 -10.07
N LYS A 843 -15.53 -1.13 -9.14
CA LYS A 843 -15.85 -1.35 -7.72
C LYS A 843 -17.35 -1.54 -7.47
N ASP A 844 -18.20 -1.12 -8.40
CA ASP A 844 -19.64 -1.37 -8.39
C ASP A 844 -19.94 -2.73 -9.05
N GLU A 845 -20.16 -3.76 -8.24
CA GLU A 845 -20.33 -5.12 -8.76
C GLU A 845 -21.70 -5.36 -9.41
N GLU A 846 -22.72 -4.57 -9.08
CA GLU A 846 -24.06 -4.72 -9.66
C GLU A 846 -24.16 -3.98 -10.99
N MET A 847 -23.86 -2.68 -10.99
CA MET A 847 -24.09 -1.81 -12.14
C MET A 847 -22.82 -1.60 -12.96
N GLY A 848 -21.63 -1.86 -12.41
CA GLY A 848 -20.36 -1.70 -13.09
C GLY A 848 -20.28 -2.39 -14.45
N PRO A 849 -20.69 -3.67 -14.60
CA PRO A 849 -20.71 -4.35 -15.91
C PRO A 849 -21.57 -3.63 -16.96
N LEU A 850 -22.74 -3.10 -16.57
CA LEU A 850 -23.63 -2.35 -17.47
C LEU A 850 -23.03 -1.00 -17.86
N ILE A 851 -22.47 -0.29 -16.89
CA ILE A 851 -21.83 1.03 -17.08
C ILE A 851 -20.60 0.92 -17.98
N LEU A 852 -19.77 -0.12 -17.80
CA LEU A 852 -18.57 -0.37 -18.59
C LEU A 852 -18.89 -0.81 -20.02
N LYS A 853 -19.97 -1.57 -20.20
CA LYS A 853 -20.50 -1.95 -21.52
C LYS A 853 -21.03 -0.72 -22.27
N GLU A 854 -21.57 0.25 -21.56
CA GLU A 854 -22.07 1.49 -22.14
C GLU A 854 -20.90 2.40 -22.60
N ASN A 855 -20.63 2.43 -23.91
CA ASN A 855 -19.71 3.37 -24.59
C ASN A 855 -18.27 3.42 -24.04
N PRO A 856 -17.41 2.44 -24.37
CA PRO A 856 -16.01 2.40 -23.92
C PRO A 856 -15.14 3.57 -24.42
N GLU A 857 -15.52 4.23 -25.52
CA GLU A 857 -14.81 5.39 -26.08
C GLU A 857 -14.72 6.58 -25.12
N ILE A 858 -15.70 6.74 -24.23
CA ILE A 858 -15.78 7.86 -23.29
C ILE A 858 -14.53 7.93 -22.40
N TYR A 859 -14.00 6.79 -21.96
CA TYR A 859 -12.84 6.75 -21.09
C TYR A 859 -11.59 7.29 -21.80
N GLU A 860 -11.47 7.03 -23.11
CA GLU A 860 -10.40 7.56 -23.95
C GLU A 860 -10.60 9.07 -24.23
N GLU A 861 -11.83 9.49 -24.50
CA GLU A 861 -12.17 10.90 -24.73
C GLU A 861 -11.85 11.78 -23.52
N ILE A 862 -12.08 11.29 -22.28
CA ILE A 862 -11.70 12.00 -21.06
C ILE A 862 -10.20 12.31 -21.06
N ASP A 863 -9.36 11.31 -21.32
CA ASP A 863 -7.91 11.51 -21.37
C ASP A 863 -7.49 12.41 -22.53
N GLY A 864 -8.21 12.35 -23.65
CA GLY A 864 -8.07 13.28 -24.77
C GLY A 864 -8.33 14.73 -24.37
N ARG A 865 -9.43 14.98 -23.66
CA ARG A 865 -9.84 16.31 -23.16
C ARG A 865 -8.90 16.84 -22.09
N VAL A 866 -8.45 15.99 -21.16
CA VAL A 866 -7.39 16.35 -20.21
C VAL A 866 -6.14 16.80 -20.95
N SER A 867 -5.76 16.10 -22.02
CA SER A 867 -4.60 16.48 -22.82
C SER A 867 -4.78 17.85 -23.48
N THR A 868 -5.94 18.13 -24.08
CA THR A 868 -6.27 19.45 -24.64
C THR A 868 -6.30 20.56 -23.59
N LEU A 869 -6.82 20.28 -22.39
CA LEU A 869 -6.83 21.24 -21.29
C LEU A 869 -5.40 21.56 -20.83
N LEU A 870 -4.59 20.54 -20.59
CA LEU A 870 -3.20 20.70 -20.15
C LEU A 870 -2.33 21.37 -21.21
N ALA A 871 -2.58 21.07 -22.48
CA ALA A 871 -1.97 21.73 -23.62
C ALA A 871 -2.20 23.25 -23.59
N HIS A 872 -3.46 23.64 -23.46
CA HIS A 872 -3.81 25.06 -23.39
C HIS A 872 -3.25 25.71 -22.12
N TYR A 873 -3.31 25.03 -20.97
CA TYR A 873 -2.70 25.51 -19.73
C TYR A 873 -1.19 25.72 -19.89
N HIS A 874 -0.49 24.76 -20.50
CA HIS A 874 0.95 24.81 -20.73
C HIS A 874 1.34 26.00 -21.60
N ARG A 875 0.55 26.26 -22.65
CA ARG A 875 0.71 27.41 -23.52
C ARG A 875 0.50 28.74 -22.79
N THR A 876 -0.63 28.88 -22.10
CA THR A 876 -1.09 30.18 -21.60
C THR A 876 -0.48 30.52 -20.24
N CYS A 877 -0.27 29.51 -19.38
CA CYS A 877 0.10 29.70 -17.97
C CYS A 877 1.54 29.26 -17.67
N ASP A 878 2.06 28.24 -18.37
CA ASP A 878 3.44 27.77 -18.17
C ASP A 878 4.46 28.41 -19.11
N GLU A 879 4.03 29.29 -20.02
CA GLU A 879 4.87 29.97 -21.03
C GLU A 879 5.69 28.98 -21.88
N TYR A 880 5.06 27.85 -22.26
CA TYR A 880 5.72 26.77 -23.00
C TYR A 880 6.90 26.11 -22.27
N ASN A 881 7.05 26.30 -20.95
CA ASN A 881 8.13 25.69 -20.22
C ASN A 881 7.89 24.18 -20.05
N ALA A 882 8.58 23.34 -20.81
CA ALA A 882 8.46 21.88 -20.74
C ALA A 882 8.73 21.33 -19.33
N ASP A 883 9.57 22.00 -18.52
CA ASP A 883 9.82 21.62 -17.13
C ASP A 883 8.59 21.77 -16.23
N LYS A 884 7.66 22.66 -16.60
CA LYS A 884 6.39 22.83 -15.88
C LYS A 884 5.31 21.86 -16.35
N TYR A 885 5.50 21.14 -17.46
CA TYR A 885 4.51 20.18 -17.96
C TYR A 885 4.39 18.96 -17.02
N ASN A 886 5.50 18.46 -16.48
CA ASN A 886 5.50 17.50 -15.38
C ASN A 886 6.63 17.81 -14.40
N PRO A 887 6.44 18.79 -13.49
CA PRO A 887 7.52 19.30 -12.65
C PRO A 887 8.05 18.24 -11.68
N ILE A 888 7.21 17.28 -11.29
CA ILE A 888 7.59 16.19 -10.38
C ILE A 888 8.58 15.24 -11.09
N LEU A 889 8.18 14.64 -12.21
CA LEU A 889 9.04 13.68 -12.93
C LEU A 889 10.28 14.34 -13.51
N THR A 890 10.15 15.55 -14.06
CA THR A 890 11.31 16.28 -14.58
C THR A 890 12.32 16.58 -13.48
N LYS A 891 11.88 16.97 -12.27
CA LYS A 891 12.78 17.16 -11.12
C LYS A 891 13.48 15.85 -10.73
N VAL A 892 12.73 14.75 -10.65
CA VAL A 892 13.29 13.41 -10.35
C VAL A 892 14.37 13.04 -11.37
N TYR A 893 14.10 13.19 -12.67
CA TYR A 893 15.05 12.78 -13.70
C TYR A 893 16.25 13.74 -13.85
N LYS A 894 16.06 15.05 -13.63
CA LYS A 894 17.16 16.04 -13.66
C LYS A 894 18.08 15.93 -12.43
N THR A 895 17.51 15.73 -11.24
CA THR A 895 18.24 15.94 -9.96
C THR A 895 18.13 14.81 -8.94
N GLY A 896 17.18 13.88 -9.10
CA GLY A 896 16.97 12.79 -8.13
C GLY A 896 18.18 11.85 -8.04
N ALA A 897 18.45 11.34 -6.84
CA ALA A 897 19.53 10.38 -6.64
C ALA A 897 19.17 9.03 -7.28
N ILE A 898 20.20 8.36 -7.81
CA ILE A 898 20.09 7.07 -8.47
C ILE A 898 20.56 6.01 -7.48
N GLN A 899 19.66 5.11 -7.06
CA GLN A 899 19.97 4.06 -6.10
C GLN A 899 20.86 2.98 -6.73
N TYR A 900 20.52 2.55 -7.95
CA TYR A 900 21.29 1.58 -8.70
C TYR A 900 20.94 1.61 -10.20
N ALA A 901 21.81 0.98 -11.00
CA ALA A 901 21.64 0.84 -12.44
C ALA A 901 21.93 -0.60 -12.92
N TYR A 902 21.45 -0.91 -14.13
CA TYR A 902 21.77 -2.07 -14.94
C TYR A 902 22.29 -1.61 -16.30
N MET A 903 23.36 -2.25 -16.78
CA MET A 903 23.82 -2.09 -18.17
C MET A 903 22.96 -2.98 -19.08
N VAL A 904 22.54 -2.47 -20.24
CA VAL A 904 21.77 -3.27 -21.21
C VAL A 904 22.65 -3.63 -22.40
N GLN A 905 22.93 -4.92 -22.57
CA GLN A 905 23.75 -5.42 -23.67
C GLN A 905 23.06 -5.19 -25.02
N GLY A 906 23.83 -4.75 -26.03
CA GLY A 906 23.31 -4.45 -27.36
C GLY A 906 22.54 -3.12 -27.47
N ARG A 907 22.46 -2.32 -26.39
CA ARG A 907 21.76 -1.03 -26.34
C ARG A 907 22.69 0.10 -25.91
N ASP A 908 22.31 1.33 -26.23
CA ASP A 908 23.02 2.57 -25.92
C ASP A 908 22.54 3.24 -24.62
N TYR A 909 21.84 2.49 -23.78
CA TYR A 909 21.26 3.01 -22.55
C TYR A 909 21.42 2.05 -21.37
N MET A 910 21.30 2.63 -20.19
CA MET A 910 21.26 1.91 -18.91
C MET A 910 19.86 2.02 -18.33
N ILE A 911 19.43 1.05 -17.53
CA ILE A 911 18.20 1.16 -16.75
C ILE A 911 18.60 1.56 -15.34
N ALA A 912 18.02 2.63 -14.80
CA ALA A 912 18.31 3.03 -13.42
C ALA A 912 17.04 3.26 -12.61
N LYS A 913 17.15 2.95 -11.32
CA LYS A 913 16.14 3.20 -10.30
C LYS A 913 16.53 4.43 -9.48
N PHE A 914 15.59 5.37 -9.36
CA PHE A 914 15.72 6.58 -8.55
C PHE A 914 15.19 6.35 -7.13
N GLU A 915 15.53 7.25 -6.18
CA GLU A 915 15.11 7.13 -4.77
C GLU A 915 13.59 7.03 -4.58
N ASP A 916 12.81 7.78 -5.36
CA ASP A 916 11.34 7.76 -5.34
C ASP A 916 10.74 6.55 -6.09
N ASP A 917 11.51 5.46 -6.23
CA ASP A 917 11.13 4.21 -6.91
C ASP A 917 10.78 4.38 -8.41
N HIS A 918 11.11 5.53 -9.02
CA HIS A 918 10.93 5.77 -10.45
C HIS A 918 12.03 5.07 -11.28
N ILE A 919 11.69 4.63 -12.49
CA ILE A 919 12.62 3.96 -13.41
C ILE A 919 12.85 4.85 -14.63
N GLY A 920 14.12 5.07 -14.96
CA GLY A 920 14.53 5.80 -16.16
C GLY A 920 15.50 5.00 -17.03
N TYR A 921 15.41 5.21 -18.33
CA TYR A 921 16.39 4.75 -19.32
C TYR A 921 17.41 5.88 -19.55
N LEU A 922 18.65 5.66 -19.12
CA LEU A 922 19.75 6.62 -19.17
C LEU A 922 20.48 6.41 -20.49
N LYS A 923 20.14 7.19 -21.52
CA LYS A 923 20.80 7.15 -22.83
C LYS A 923 22.06 8.00 -22.78
N ALA A 924 23.22 7.38 -23.02
CA ALA A 924 24.49 8.11 -23.02
C ALA A 924 24.60 9.00 -24.26
N VAL A 925 25.13 10.21 -24.06
CA VAL A 925 25.29 11.22 -25.11
C VAL A 925 26.76 11.32 -25.49
N GLY A 926 27.07 10.96 -26.74
CA GLY A 926 28.43 11.04 -27.28
C GLY A 926 28.73 12.30 -28.08
N THR A 927 30.02 12.65 -28.19
CA THR A 927 30.53 13.78 -28.99
C THR A 927 30.84 13.42 -30.43
N SER A 928 30.94 12.12 -30.74
CA SER A 928 31.13 11.60 -32.09
C SER A 928 29.86 10.91 -32.57
N THR A 929 29.50 11.15 -33.82
CA THR A 929 28.42 10.45 -34.54
C THR A 929 28.65 8.94 -34.49
N ARG A 930 27.72 8.18 -33.90
CA ARG A 930 27.82 6.72 -33.84
C ARG A 930 27.43 6.14 -35.21
N LEU A 931 28.40 5.67 -35.98
CA LEU A 931 28.15 4.77 -37.10
C LEU A 931 27.58 3.45 -36.55
N ARG A 932 26.31 3.15 -36.84
CA ARG A 932 25.71 1.83 -36.65
C ARG A 932 26.57 0.81 -37.40
N ILE A 933 26.65 -0.42 -36.88
CA ILE A 933 27.09 -1.57 -37.69
C ILE A 933 26.05 -1.68 -38.82
N GLY A 934 26.36 -1.12 -40.01
CA GLY A 934 25.40 -0.89 -41.09
C GLY A 934 25.37 0.53 -41.69
N GLY A 935 26.16 1.50 -41.20
CA GLY A 935 26.43 2.77 -41.92
C GLY A 935 25.61 4.01 -41.54
N GLU A 936 24.66 3.94 -40.61
CA GLU A 936 23.85 5.11 -40.20
C GLU A 936 24.36 5.79 -38.93
N ILE A 937 24.27 7.13 -38.86
CA ILE A 937 24.79 7.98 -37.78
C ILE A 937 23.67 8.40 -36.83
N MET A 938 23.65 7.96 -35.56
CA MET A 938 22.73 8.51 -34.54
C MET A 938 23.18 8.36 -33.06
N ASN A 939 23.01 9.44 -32.29
CA ASN A 939 22.88 9.50 -30.83
C ASN A 939 21.38 9.53 -30.47
N GLY A 940 20.83 8.36 -30.14
CA GLY A 940 19.40 8.22 -29.83
C GLY A 940 18.93 8.98 -28.59
N GLY A 941 19.83 9.47 -27.73
CA GLY A 941 19.48 10.30 -26.58
C GLY A 941 18.96 11.69 -26.99
N PHE A 942 19.68 12.39 -27.88
CA PHE A 942 19.26 13.72 -28.33
C PHE A 942 17.97 13.69 -29.14
N ALA A 943 17.78 12.68 -29.99
CA ALA A 943 16.55 12.52 -30.76
C ALA A 943 15.32 12.43 -29.85
N GLU A 944 15.41 11.66 -28.75
CA GLU A 944 14.33 11.55 -27.75
C GLU A 944 14.07 12.86 -27.01
N LEU A 945 15.14 13.60 -26.65
CA LEU A 945 15.02 14.89 -25.98
C LEU A 945 14.31 15.93 -26.87
N VAL A 946 14.73 16.04 -28.14
CA VAL A 946 14.12 16.98 -29.08
C VAL A 946 12.69 16.55 -29.42
N ALA A 947 12.45 15.24 -29.63
CA ALA A 947 11.12 14.67 -29.84
C ALA A 947 10.17 15.01 -28.68
N TYR A 948 10.64 14.87 -27.43
CA TYR A 948 9.87 15.25 -26.25
C TYR A 948 9.46 16.72 -26.26
N HIS A 949 10.39 17.63 -26.53
CA HIS A 949 10.09 19.07 -26.57
C HIS A 949 9.16 19.45 -27.74
N ILE A 950 9.31 18.83 -28.92
CA ILE A 950 8.38 19.00 -30.03
C ILE A 950 6.98 18.50 -29.65
N ASP A 951 6.87 17.35 -28.99
CA ASP A 951 5.59 16.80 -28.52
C ASP A 951 4.88 17.72 -27.51
N ARG A 952 5.64 18.36 -26.61
CA ARG A 952 5.09 19.37 -25.69
C ARG A 952 4.66 20.64 -26.43
N LEU A 953 5.45 21.13 -27.37
CA LEU A 953 5.12 22.34 -28.15
C LEU A 953 3.97 22.13 -29.14
N MET A 954 3.81 20.89 -29.63
CA MET A 954 2.65 20.46 -30.41
C MET A 954 1.45 20.13 -29.52
N GLU A 955 1.59 20.22 -28.20
CA GLU A 955 0.48 20.03 -27.26
C GLU A 955 -0.12 18.61 -27.28
N LEU A 956 0.68 17.61 -27.70
CA LEU A 956 0.22 16.23 -27.85
C LEU A 956 0.31 15.46 -26.54
N GLY A 957 1.43 15.62 -25.83
CA GLY A 957 1.67 15.03 -24.53
C GLY A 957 1.91 13.51 -24.51
N ARG A 958 2.45 12.93 -25.58
CA ARG A 958 2.45 11.46 -25.83
C ARG A 958 3.82 10.82 -25.88
N THR A 959 4.86 11.62 -25.75
CA THR A 959 6.21 11.12 -25.53
C THR A 959 6.42 10.82 -24.04
N PRO A 960 7.32 9.88 -23.68
CA PRO A 960 7.73 9.72 -22.29
C PRO A 960 8.34 11.02 -21.78
N VAL A 961 8.30 11.26 -20.46
CA VAL A 961 8.99 12.43 -19.89
C VAL A 961 10.49 12.24 -20.10
N VAL A 962 11.12 13.20 -20.78
CA VAL A 962 12.55 13.20 -21.06
C VAL A 962 13.21 14.37 -20.37
N ALA A 963 14.36 14.13 -19.76
CA ALA A 963 15.18 15.16 -19.15
C ALA A 963 16.65 14.92 -19.47
N SER A 964 17.40 15.98 -19.68
CA SER A 964 18.86 15.87 -19.77
C SER A 964 19.52 16.03 -18.39
N ARG A 965 20.64 15.33 -18.19
CA ARG A 965 21.39 15.37 -16.93
C ARG A 965 22.87 15.15 -17.18
N ARG A 966 23.71 15.89 -16.44
CA ARG A 966 25.12 15.53 -16.26
C ARG A 966 25.22 14.58 -15.08
N LEU A 967 25.52 13.32 -15.36
CA LEU A 967 25.67 12.27 -14.37
C LEU A 967 27.13 12.20 -13.90
N PHE A 968 27.42 12.80 -12.76
CA PHE A 968 28.71 12.61 -12.09
C PHE A 968 28.80 11.18 -11.57
N LEU A 969 29.91 10.52 -11.90
CA LEU A 969 30.23 9.17 -11.48
C LEU A 969 31.18 9.31 -10.29
N ASP A 970 30.62 9.30 -9.07
CA ASP A 970 31.32 9.56 -7.80
C ASP A 970 31.34 8.32 -6.89
N ASN A 971 31.29 7.13 -7.49
CA ASN A 971 31.13 5.84 -6.83
C ASN A 971 29.84 5.65 -6.01
N SER A 972 28.85 6.56 -6.06
CA SER A 972 27.56 6.39 -5.35
C SER A 972 26.60 5.40 -6.02
N ILE A 973 26.67 5.27 -7.35
CA ILE A 973 25.72 4.49 -8.14
C ILE A 973 26.16 3.03 -8.19
N LEU A 974 25.41 2.14 -7.53
CA LEU A 974 25.65 0.70 -7.58
C LEU A 974 25.23 0.12 -8.93
N LEU A 975 26.09 -0.68 -9.54
CA LEU A 975 25.75 -1.50 -10.69
C LEU A 975 25.24 -2.85 -10.19
N LYS A 976 24.00 -3.20 -10.53
CA LYS A 976 23.39 -4.49 -10.13
C LYS A 976 23.67 -5.61 -11.12
N GLY A 977 23.88 -5.29 -12.40
CA GLY A 977 24.13 -6.32 -13.40
C GLY A 977 24.25 -5.81 -14.83
N ILE A 978 24.55 -6.74 -15.73
CA ILE A 978 24.37 -6.60 -17.18
C ILE A 978 23.18 -7.47 -17.57
N ILE A 979 22.23 -6.90 -18.30
CA ILE A 979 21.00 -7.57 -18.73
C ILE A 979 20.88 -7.56 -20.26
N GLU A 980 20.12 -8.50 -20.81
CA GLU A 980 19.65 -8.48 -22.20
C GLU A 980 18.49 -7.46 -22.38
N PRO A 981 18.17 -7.06 -23.63
CA PRO A 981 17.09 -6.11 -23.89
C PRO A 981 15.69 -6.55 -23.43
N ASP A 982 15.45 -7.84 -23.27
CA ASP A 982 14.20 -8.42 -22.73
C ASP A 982 14.17 -8.46 -21.19
N GLY A 983 15.31 -8.22 -20.53
CA GLY A 983 15.46 -8.14 -19.09
C GLY A 983 16.23 -9.29 -18.46
N ASP A 984 16.65 -10.30 -19.24
CA ASP A 984 17.37 -11.46 -18.71
C ASP A 984 18.76 -11.08 -18.19
N LEU A 985 19.12 -11.59 -17.00
CA LEU A 985 20.37 -11.23 -16.33
C LEU A 985 21.55 -12.05 -16.88
N LEU A 986 22.48 -11.37 -17.56
CA LEU A 986 23.71 -11.98 -18.08
C LEU A 986 24.81 -12.05 -17.02
N HIS A 987 24.96 -10.99 -16.24
CA HIS A 987 25.96 -10.90 -15.19
C HIS A 987 25.37 -10.22 -13.95
N ASP A 988 25.51 -10.85 -12.79
CA ASP A 988 25.04 -10.33 -11.51
C ASP A 988 26.17 -9.68 -10.71
N TYR A 989 25.99 -8.40 -10.35
CA TYR A 989 26.89 -7.62 -9.51
C TYR A 989 26.26 -7.26 -8.15
N THR A 990 25.11 -7.82 -7.81
CA THR A 990 24.33 -7.46 -6.62
C THR A 990 25.11 -7.64 -5.30
N SER A 991 25.95 -8.67 -5.21
CA SER A 991 26.76 -8.98 -4.02
C SER A 991 28.13 -8.30 -4.00
N SER A 992 28.64 -7.85 -5.15
CA SER A 992 30.03 -7.43 -5.33
C SER A 992 30.30 -5.94 -5.08
N LYS A 993 29.26 -5.17 -4.73
CA LYS A 993 29.31 -3.70 -4.50
C LYS A 993 30.03 -2.94 -5.62
N VAL A 994 29.95 -3.44 -6.86
CA VAL A 994 30.57 -2.78 -8.02
C VAL A 994 29.81 -1.49 -8.31
N THR A 995 30.54 -0.39 -8.44
CA THR A 995 29.99 0.91 -8.79
C THR A 995 30.00 1.09 -10.30
N LEU A 996 29.08 1.91 -10.82
CA LEU A 996 29.00 2.21 -12.25
C LEU A 996 30.28 2.88 -12.76
N GLU A 997 30.86 3.80 -11.96
CA GLU A 997 32.14 4.47 -12.27
C GLU A 997 33.28 3.46 -12.47
N LYS A 998 33.47 2.57 -11.48
CA LYS A 998 34.53 1.56 -11.50
C LYS A 998 34.37 0.65 -12.71
N PHE A 999 33.16 0.16 -12.94
CA PHE A 999 32.86 -0.72 -14.07
C PHE A 999 33.17 -0.05 -15.42
N LEU A 1000 32.67 1.17 -15.64
CA LEU A 1000 32.90 1.88 -16.91
C LEU A 1000 34.37 2.27 -17.10
N SER A 1001 35.10 2.57 -16.02
CA SER A 1001 36.53 2.85 -16.09
C SER A 1001 37.35 1.62 -16.51
N GLU A 1002 37.06 0.46 -15.93
CA GLU A 1002 37.69 -0.83 -16.31
C GLU A 1002 37.41 -1.18 -17.78
N VAL A 1003 36.18 -1.00 -18.24
CA VAL A 1003 35.81 -1.18 -19.66
C VAL A 1003 36.56 -0.19 -20.55
N LYS A 1004 36.60 1.10 -20.18
CA LYS A 1004 37.29 2.14 -20.97
C LYS A 1004 38.79 1.87 -21.13
N ASN A 1005 39.43 1.31 -20.11
CA ASN A 1005 40.85 0.98 -20.10
C ASN A 1005 41.19 -0.34 -20.82
N GLY A 1006 40.18 -1.14 -21.19
CA GLY A 1006 40.37 -2.46 -21.80
C GLY A 1006 40.63 -3.58 -20.79
N ASP A 1007 40.37 -3.35 -19.50
CA ASP A 1007 40.55 -4.34 -18.43
C ASP A 1007 39.41 -5.37 -18.37
N LYS A 1008 38.30 -5.10 -19.08
CA LYS A 1008 37.13 -5.98 -19.19
C LYS A 1008 36.69 -6.13 -20.63
N ASP A 1009 36.56 -7.39 -21.08
CA ASP A 1009 35.95 -7.72 -22.37
C ASP A 1009 34.42 -7.67 -22.24
N VAL A 1010 33.78 -6.80 -23.02
CA VAL A 1010 32.34 -6.54 -22.99
C VAL A 1010 31.81 -6.28 -24.39
N ASP A 1011 30.48 -6.31 -24.55
CA ASP A 1011 29.84 -5.98 -25.81
C ASP A 1011 30.22 -4.56 -26.30
N LYS A 1012 30.32 -4.41 -27.64
CA LYS A 1012 30.74 -3.16 -28.30
C LYS A 1012 29.86 -1.96 -27.92
N THR A 1013 28.60 -2.18 -27.54
CA THR A 1013 27.70 -1.10 -27.10
C THR A 1013 28.05 -0.59 -25.70
N ILE A 1014 28.40 -1.48 -24.77
CA ILE A 1014 28.89 -1.14 -23.43
C ILE A 1014 30.23 -0.41 -23.53
N GLN A 1015 31.14 -0.91 -24.39
CA GLN A 1015 32.41 -0.22 -24.68
C GLN A 1015 32.18 1.20 -25.20
N TRP A 1016 31.19 1.38 -26.09
CA TRP A 1016 30.87 2.71 -26.63
C TRP A 1016 30.36 3.66 -25.54
N VAL A 1017 29.51 3.19 -24.61
CA VAL A 1017 29.04 4.00 -23.46
C VAL A 1017 30.21 4.41 -22.57
N ALA A 1018 31.09 3.47 -22.22
CA ALA A 1018 32.29 3.74 -21.43
C ALA A 1018 33.20 4.80 -22.08
N ASN A 1019 33.33 4.74 -23.42
CA ASN A 1019 34.13 5.70 -24.18
C ASN A 1019 33.55 7.13 -24.18
N GLN A 1020 32.26 7.32 -23.84
CA GLN A 1020 31.66 8.65 -23.73
C GLN A 1020 31.95 9.34 -22.37
N MET A 1021 32.59 8.63 -21.43
CA MET A 1021 32.94 9.19 -20.13
C MET A 1021 33.95 10.33 -20.28
N LYS A 1022 33.57 11.51 -19.79
CA LYS A 1022 34.38 12.74 -19.76
C LYS A 1022 34.87 12.99 -18.34
N THR A 1023 35.77 13.97 -18.19
CA THR A 1023 36.33 14.38 -16.90
C THR A 1023 36.36 15.90 -16.81
N VAL A 1024 35.88 16.46 -15.71
CA VAL A 1024 36.00 17.88 -15.36
C VAL A 1024 36.52 17.95 -13.94
N ASP A 1025 37.59 18.69 -13.71
CA ASP A 1025 38.27 18.80 -12.40
C ASP A 1025 38.63 17.45 -11.76
N GLY A 1026 38.93 16.45 -12.59
CA GLY A 1026 39.27 15.10 -12.16
C GLY A 1026 38.08 14.19 -11.83
N ALA A 1027 36.85 14.70 -11.80
CA ALA A 1027 35.65 13.89 -11.58
C ALA A 1027 35.12 13.33 -12.92
N PRO A 1028 34.97 12.00 -13.06
CA PRO A 1028 34.38 11.42 -14.25
C PRO A 1028 32.86 11.69 -14.30
N PHE A 1029 32.34 11.95 -15.50
CA PHE A 1029 30.91 12.13 -15.70
C PHE A 1029 30.46 11.65 -17.07
N LEU A 1030 29.16 11.40 -17.19
CA LEU A 1030 28.47 11.15 -18.45
C LEU A 1030 27.42 12.23 -18.68
N ASP A 1031 27.38 12.76 -19.89
CA ASP A 1031 26.23 13.50 -20.38
C ASP A 1031 25.17 12.46 -20.78
N ILE A 1032 23.99 12.52 -20.16
CA ILE A 1032 22.91 11.55 -20.38
C ILE A 1032 21.58 12.24 -20.66
N VAL A 1033 20.73 11.53 -21.41
CA VAL A 1033 19.30 11.82 -21.52
C VAL A 1033 18.55 10.72 -20.79
N VAL A 1034 17.79 11.10 -19.78
CA VAL A 1034 16.92 10.21 -19.00
C VAL A 1034 15.55 10.19 -19.67
N VAL A 1035 15.15 9.02 -20.15
CA VAL A 1035 13.80 8.77 -20.70
C VAL A 1035 13.00 7.99 -19.67
N GLY A 1036 11.89 8.54 -19.18
CA GLY A 1036 11.06 7.88 -18.19
C GLY A 1036 10.39 6.61 -18.72
N ARG A 1037 10.27 5.56 -17.89
CA ARG A 1037 9.56 4.33 -18.25
C ARG A 1037 8.10 4.61 -18.55
N VAL A 1038 7.59 4.12 -19.68
CA VAL A 1038 6.17 4.26 -20.05
C VAL A 1038 5.31 3.28 -19.23
N LYS A 1039 4.24 3.78 -18.59
CA LYS A 1039 3.30 2.98 -17.81
C LYS A 1039 2.42 2.13 -18.71
N SER A 1040 2.15 0.89 -18.31
CA SER A 1040 1.26 -0.05 -19.02
C SER A 1040 1.54 -0.14 -20.54
N LEU A 1041 2.82 -0.03 -20.93
CA LEU A 1041 3.22 -0.01 -22.34
C LEU A 1041 2.86 -1.33 -23.00
N ARG A 1042 2.05 -1.27 -24.07
CA ARG A 1042 1.80 -2.37 -25.00
C ARG A 1042 2.39 -1.97 -26.34
N VAL A 1043 3.27 -2.80 -26.89
CA VAL A 1043 3.90 -2.61 -28.20
C VAL A 1043 3.28 -3.56 -29.22
N ASP A 1044 3.56 -3.32 -30.51
CA ASP A 1044 3.13 -4.17 -31.62
C ASP A 1044 1.60 -4.32 -31.72
N ILE A 1045 0.89 -3.21 -31.54
CA ILE A 1045 -0.57 -3.19 -31.62
C ILE A 1045 -1.00 -3.23 -33.08
N ASP A 1046 -1.74 -4.28 -33.44
CA ASP A 1046 -2.38 -4.41 -34.74
C ASP A 1046 -3.48 -3.35 -34.91
N LEU A 1047 -3.30 -2.47 -35.91
CA LEU A 1047 -4.36 -1.56 -36.32
C LEU A 1047 -5.39 -2.28 -37.17
N ASN A 1048 -6.66 -1.91 -36.96
CA ASN A 1048 -7.72 -2.34 -37.86
C ASN A 1048 -7.40 -1.91 -39.31
N PRO A 1049 -7.44 -2.83 -40.30
CA PRO A 1049 -7.14 -2.52 -41.69
C PRO A 1049 -7.93 -1.33 -42.25
N LYS A 1050 -9.16 -1.10 -41.76
CA LYS A 1050 -10.03 0.00 -42.18
C LYS A 1050 -9.44 1.39 -41.91
N ILE A 1051 -8.49 1.55 -40.99
CA ILE A 1051 -7.82 2.83 -40.75
C ILE A 1051 -7.12 3.34 -42.03
N LYS A 1052 -6.58 2.43 -42.85
CA LYS A 1052 -6.00 2.79 -44.16
C LYS A 1052 -7.05 3.42 -45.07
N ASP A 1053 -8.21 2.81 -45.17
CA ASP A 1053 -9.32 3.30 -45.99
C ASP A 1053 -9.85 4.65 -45.49
N PHE A 1054 -9.88 4.85 -44.17
CA PHE A 1054 -10.29 6.11 -43.56
C PHE A 1054 -9.35 7.27 -43.89
N LEU A 1055 -8.03 7.03 -43.80
CA LEU A 1055 -7.01 8.03 -44.16
C LEU A 1055 -7.02 8.36 -45.66
N ALA A 1056 -7.50 7.45 -46.49
CA ALA A 1056 -7.72 7.67 -47.93
C ALA A 1056 -9.11 8.22 -48.28
N HIS A 1057 -9.91 8.61 -47.28
CA HIS A 1057 -11.28 9.12 -47.46
C HIS A 1057 -12.23 8.16 -48.19
N ARG A 1058 -11.94 6.85 -48.16
CA ARG A 1058 -12.80 5.81 -48.77
C ARG A 1058 -13.94 5.40 -47.84
N ILE A 1059 -13.78 5.63 -46.54
CA ILE A 1059 -14.79 5.34 -45.52
C ILE A 1059 -14.91 6.50 -44.52
N SER A 1060 -16.05 6.56 -43.84
CA SER A 1060 -16.38 7.55 -42.81
C SER A 1060 -15.88 7.14 -41.42
N PHE A 1061 -16.06 8.02 -40.42
CA PHE A 1061 -15.84 7.65 -39.02
C PHE A 1061 -16.79 6.55 -38.55
N ASN A 1062 -18.03 6.53 -39.04
CA ASN A 1062 -19.01 5.50 -38.66
C ASN A 1062 -18.53 4.11 -39.06
N ASP A 1063 -17.90 3.98 -40.24
CA ASP A 1063 -17.36 2.71 -40.72
C ASP A 1063 -16.18 2.17 -39.89
N LEU A 1064 -15.42 3.08 -39.24
CA LEU A 1064 -14.35 2.75 -38.30
C LEU A 1064 -14.90 2.32 -36.94
N GLU A 1065 -15.93 3.03 -36.46
CA GLU A 1065 -16.61 2.70 -35.20
C GLU A 1065 -17.28 1.32 -35.30
N ASP A 1066 -17.94 1.02 -36.42
CA ASP A 1066 -18.51 -0.31 -36.72
C ASP A 1066 -17.42 -1.41 -36.73
N ALA A 1067 -16.17 -1.03 -36.94
CA ALA A 1067 -15.01 -1.91 -36.89
C ALA A 1067 -14.32 -1.94 -35.52
N GLY A 1068 -14.90 -1.29 -34.49
CA GLY A 1068 -14.39 -1.24 -33.13
C GLY A 1068 -13.25 -0.25 -32.90
N VAL A 1069 -13.01 0.68 -33.84
CA VAL A 1069 -12.00 1.74 -33.69
C VAL A 1069 -12.67 3.01 -33.19
N THR A 1070 -12.21 3.53 -32.05
CA THR A 1070 -12.75 4.77 -31.48
C THR A 1070 -12.25 6.00 -32.26
N ARG A 1071 -13.00 7.11 -32.21
CA ARG A 1071 -12.57 8.38 -32.78
C ARG A 1071 -11.33 8.90 -32.07
N GLN A 1072 -11.25 8.76 -30.75
CA GLN A 1072 -10.08 9.19 -30.00
C GLN A 1072 -8.82 8.44 -30.46
N MET A 1073 -8.88 7.11 -30.62
CA MET A 1073 -7.77 6.32 -31.15
C MET A 1073 -7.38 6.75 -32.57
N THR A 1074 -8.38 7.00 -33.43
CA THR A 1074 -8.16 7.48 -34.81
C THR A 1074 -7.43 8.82 -34.83
N TRP A 1075 -7.89 9.76 -34.02
CA TRP A 1075 -7.22 11.04 -33.89
C TRP A 1075 -5.85 10.93 -33.28
N ASP A 1076 -5.69 10.01 -32.34
CA ASP A 1076 -4.41 9.79 -31.73
C ASP A 1076 -3.40 9.32 -32.79
N PHE A 1077 -3.83 8.43 -33.67
CA PHE A 1077 -3.03 7.98 -34.79
C PHE A 1077 -2.68 9.11 -35.77
N THR A 1078 -3.64 9.96 -36.14
CA THR A 1078 -3.40 11.15 -36.99
C THR A 1078 -2.34 12.08 -36.41
N ASN A 1079 -2.37 12.33 -35.10
CA ASN A 1079 -1.38 13.17 -34.43
C ASN A 1079 0.03 12.56 -34.49
N THR A 1080 0.14 11.23 -34.34
CA THR A 1080 1.41 10.52 -34.48
C THR A 1080 1.99 10.65 -35.89
N ILE A 1081 1.15 10.62 -36.93
CA ILE A 1081 1.59 10.84 -38.32
C ILE A 1081 2.24 12.22 -38.49
N VAL A 1082 1.57 13.28 -38.01
CA VAL A 1082 2.11 14.64 -38.09
C VAL A 1082 3.40 14.75 -37.28
N PHE A 1083 3.44 14.15 -36.08
CA PHE A 1083 4.62 14.14 -35.23
C PHE A 1083 5.82 13.44 -35.90
N ASP A 1084 5.62 12.25 -36.46
CA ASP A 1084 6.67 11.49 -37.15
C ASP A 1084 7.17 12.20 -38.39
N PHE A 1085 6.28 12.88 -39.10
CA PHE A 1085 6.67 13.70 -40.23
C PHE A 1085 7.57 14.86 -39.80
N LEU A 1086 7.18 15.60 -38.75
CA LEU A 1086 7.93 16.76 -38.26
C LEU A 1086 9.28 16.37 -37.63
N THR A 1087 9.32 15.23 -36.94
CA THR A 1087 10.56 14.65 -36.39
C THR A 1087 11.36 13.86 -37.42
N HIS A 1088 10.82 13.66 -38.63
CA HIS A 1088 11.42 12.90 -39.70
C HIS A 1088 11.81 11.47 -39.26
N ASN A 1089 10.82 10.72 -38.77
CA ASN A 1089 10.99 9.34 -38.32
C ASN A 1089 10.34 8.34 -39.30
N PRO A 1090 11.04 7.93 -40.38
CA PRO A 1090 10.51 6.96 -41.34
C PRO A 1090 10.56 5.50 -40.84
N GLN A 1091 11.15 5.25 -39.67
CA GLN A 1091 11.42 3.90 -39.15
C GLN A 1091 10.53 3.51 -37.97
N ARG A 1092 9.39 4.18 -37.75
CA ARG A 1092 8.42 3.75 -36.72
C ARG A 1092 7.76 2.43 -37.12
N THR A 1093 8.37 1.31 -36.73
CA THR A 1093 7.95 -0.04 -37.13
C THR A 1093 6.78 -0.60 -36.34
N ALA A 1094 6.50 -0.04 -35.16
CA ALA A 1094 5.47 -0.53 -34.25
C ALA A 1094 4.65 0.62 -33.68
N LEU A 1095 3.40 0.31 -33.36
CA LEU A 1095 2.53 1.19 -32.59
C LEU A 1095 2.49 0.73 -31.16
N ALA A 1096 2.32 1.70 -30.26
CA ALA A 1096 2.25 1.45 -28.85
C ALA A 1096 1.06 2.17 -28.22
N THR A 1097 0.52 1.57 -27.17
CA THR A 1097 -0.42 2.22 -26.26
C THR A 1097 0.14 2.25 -24.84
N SER A 1098 -0.31 3.24 -24.09
CA SER A 1098 -0.19 3.32 -22.64
C SER A 1098 -1.60 3.46 -22.13
N GLU A 1099 -2.07 2.45 -21.40
CA GLU A 1099 -3.45 2.39 -20.90
C GLU A 1099 -4.48 2.48 -22.04
N LEU A 1100 -5.17 3.61 -22.16
CA LEU A 1100 -6.28 3.87 -23.07
C LEU A 1100 -5.86 4.69 -24.32
N ARG A 1101 -4.58 5.03 -24.49
CA ARG A 1101 -4.13 5.96 -25.53
C ARG A 1101 -2.94 5.47 -26.32
N HIS A 1102 -2.85 5.89 -27.58
CA HIS A 1102 -1.62 5.70 -28.34
C HIS A 1102 -0.51 6.62 -27.84
N VAL A 1103 0.68 6.07 -27.74
CA VAL A 1103 1.88 6.78 -27.29
C VAL A 1103 2.97 6.77 -28.34
N ILE A 1104 3.81 7.79 -28.27
CA ILE A 1104 4.93 8.01 -29.17
C ILE A 1104 6.20 7.55 -28.44
N TYR A 1105 6.61 6.32 -28.72
CA TYR A 1105 7.75 5.64 -28.10
C TYR A 1105 8.86 5.34 -29.12
N ASP A 1106 10.10 5.17 -28.66
CA ASP A 1106 11.30 4.91 -29.47
C ASP A 1106 11.53 5.93 -30.59
N ASN A 1107 11.80 7.19 -30.21
CA ASN A 1107 12.11 8.25 -31.17
C ASN A 1107 13.59 8.28 -31.57
N ARG A 1108 14.36 7.24 -31.23
CA ARG A 1108 15.79 7.16 -31.61
C ARG A 1108 16.03 7.35 -33.10
N PRO A 1109 15.20 6.81 -34.03
CA PRO A 1109 15.40 6.98 -35.48
C PRO A 1109 14.95 8.34 -36.04
N ALA A 1110 14.43 9.23 -35.20
CA ALA A 1110 14.05 10.57 -35.63
C ALA A 1110 15.29 11.37 -36.04
N PHE A 1111 15.10 12.30 -36.98
CA PHE A 1111 16.14 13.20 -37.47
C PHE A 1111 17.32 12.48 -38.19
N SER A 1112 17.06 11.34 -38.84
CA SER A 1112 18.06 10.55 -39.60
C SER A 1112 18.63 11.25 -40.85
N PRO A 1113 19.89 11.01 -41.24
CA PRO A 1113 20.69 12.03 -41.91
C PRO A 1113 20.49 12.04 -43.44
N SER A 1114 19.91 13.13 -43.94
CA SER A 1114 20.27 13.82 -45.19
C SER A 1114 19.28 14.98 -45.41
N ILE A 1115 19.34 16.00 -44.56
CA ILE A 1115 18.55 17.23 -44.71
C ILE A 1115 19.21 18.12 -45.79
N LYS A 1116 19.16 17.69 -47.03
CA LYS A 1116 19.07 18.65 -48.13
C LYS A 1116 17.64 18.63 -48.60
N THR A 1117 16.74 19.38 -47.96
CA THR A 1117 15.40 19.73 -48.48
C THR A 1117 14.44 18.58 -48.88
N VAL A 1118 14.85 17.31 -48.82
CA VAL A 1118 14.03 16.16 -49.23
C VAL A 1118 13.15 15.76 -48.04
N VAL A 1119 11.97 16.36 -48.02
CA VAL A 1119 10.90 16.00 -47.11
C VAL A 1119 10.38 14.60 -47.46
N CYS A 1120 10.36 13.67 -46.51
CA CYS A 1120 9.69 12.37 -46.68
C CYS A 1120 8.17 12.53 -46.60
N ASP A 1121 7.59 13.00 -47.70
CA ASP A 1121 6.15 13.21 -47.85
C ASP A 1121 5.33 11.93 -47.71
N SER A 1122 5.93 10.76 -47.98
CA SER A 1122 5.29 9.46 -47.80
C SER A 1122 4.83 9.18 -46.37
N ILE A 1123 5.47 9.80 -45.35
CA ILE A 1123 5.03 9.74 -43.95
C ILE A 1123 3.67 10.43 -43.76
N LEU A 1124 3.45 11.59 -44.38
CA LEU A 1124 2.15 12.28 -44.32
C LEU A 1124 1.06 11.46 -45.01
N ARG A 1125 1.40 10.76 -46.10
CA ARG A 1125 0.42 9.96 -46.85
C ARG A 1125 0.04 8.66 -46.14
N CYS A 1126 0.96 8.06 -45.38
CA CYS A 1126 0.73 6.81 -44.67
C CYS A 1126 1.71 6.67 -43.50
N HIS A 1127 1.20 6.28 -42.33
CA HIS A 1127 2.03 6.04 -41.15
C HIS A 1127 3.03 4.89 -41.38
N PRO A 1128 4.29 4.98 -40.92
CA PRO A 1128 5.30 3.96 -41.17
C PRO A 1128 4.97 2.53 -40.72
N ALA A 1129 4.30 2.39 -39.58
CA ALA A 1129 3.83 1.09 -39.09
C ALA A 1129 2.79 0.39 -40.00
N LEU A 1130 2.20 1.08 -40.99
CA LEU A 1130 1.19 0.51 -41.88
C LEU A 1130 1.75 -0.07 -43.19
N TYR A 1131 3.06 0.05 -43.44
CA TYR A 1131 3.68 -0.49 -44.66
C TYR A 1131 3.72 -2.03 -44.64
N ASN A 1132 3.29 -2.68 -45.73
CA ASN A 1132 3.20 -4.15 -45.83
C ASN A 1132 4.56 -4.87 -45.82
N LYS A 1133 5.67 -4.14 -46.10
CA LYS A 1133 7.04 -4.60 -45.89
C LYS A 1133 7.84 -3.43 -45.31
N PRO A 1134 8.58 -3.62 -44.19
CA PRO A 1134 9.56 -2.63 -43.79
C PRO A 1134 10.53 -2.40 -44.96
N PRO A 1135 10.91 -1.15 -45.28
CA PRO A 1135 11.88 -0.89 -46.33
C PRO A 1135 13.14 -1.72 -46.03
N SER A 1136 13.61 -2.50 -47.02
CA SER A 1136 14.87 -3.24 -46.87
C SER A 1136 15.94 -2.23 -46.46
N PRO A 1137 16.64 -2.40 -45.33
CA PRO A 1137 17.72 -1.50 -44.96
C PRO A 1137 18.74 -1.53 -46.08
N ASN A 1138 18.89 -0.42 -46.81
CA ASN A 1138 19.93 -0.30 -47.82
C ASN A 1138 21.24 -0.10 -47.05
N PRO A 1139 22.20 -1.05 -47.09
CA PRO A 1139 23.38 -0.98 -46.25
C PRO A 1139 24.34 0.17 -46.61
N HIS A 1140 24.09 0.86 -47.73
CA HIS A 1140 25.05 1.79 -48.34
C HIS A 1140 24.46 3.11 -48.87
N GLY A 1141 23.27 3.55 -48.44
CA GLY A 1141 22.70 4.84 -48.87
C GLY A 1141 21.81 5.51 -47.81
N PRO A 1142 21.58 6.85 -47.91
CA PRO A 1142 20.57 7.52 -47.07
C PRO A 1142 19.24 6.81 -47.26
N ILE A 1143 18.58 6.46 -46.15
CA ILE A 1143 17.32 5.72 -46.14
C ILE A 1143 16.36 6.45 -47.08
N ALA A 1144 16.04 5.84 -48.23
CA ALA A 1144 15.02 6.36 -49.11
C ALA A 1144 13.71 6.38 -48.32
N CYS A 1145 12.97 7.49 -48.41
CA CYS A 1145 11.62 7.57 -47.85
C CYS A 1145 10.85 6.32 -48.30
N PRO A 1146 10.15 5.62 -47.39
CA PRO A 1146 9.46 4.38 -47.73
C PRO A 1146 8.52 4.63 -48.92
N ALA A 1147 8.48 3.66 -49.84
CA ALA A 1147 7.53 3.71 -50.96
C ALA A 1147 6.11 3.88 -50.38
N ALA A 1148 5.31 4.74 -51.02
CA ALA A 1148 3.97 5.03 -50.53
C ALA A 1148 3.16 3.72 -50.35
N CYS A 1149 2.29 3.68 -49.33
CA CYS A 1149 1.40 2.53 -49.09
C CYS A 1149 0.46 2.22 -50.28
N TRP A 1150 0.29 3.19 -51.18
CA TRP A 1150 -0.67 3.20 -52.28
C TRP A 1150 0.09 3.07 -53.60
N ARG A 1151 -0.47 2.36 -54.59
CA ARG A 1151 0.13 2.24 -55.93
C ARG A 1151 0.27 3.63 -56.57
N GLU A 1152 1.30 3.81 -57.39
CA GLU A 1152 1.66 5.08 -58.06
C GLU A 1152 0.55 5.68 -58.96
N GLU A 1153 -0.54 4.95 -59.23
CA GLU A 1153 -1.64 5.40 -60.10
C GLU A 1153 -2.77 6.18 -59.39
N ASP A 1154 -2.81 6.22 -58.04
CA ASP A 1154 -3.80 7.01 -57.31
C ASP A 1154 -3.25 8.43 -57.04
N ASP A 1155 -3.67 9.40 -57.86
CA ASP A 1155 -3.35 10.86 -57.78
C ASP A 1155 -3.95 11.56 -56.55
N LEU A 1156 -4.07 10.85 -55.42
CA LEU A 1156 -4.80 11.29 -54.23
C LEU A 1156 -3.84 11.79 -53.14
N THR A 1157 -4.13 12.98 -52.64
CA THR A 1157 -3.54 13.59 -51.45
C THR A 1157 -3.77 12.69 -50.23
N GLY A 1158 -2.84 11.78 -49.95
CA GLY A 1158 -2.94 10.86 -48.82
C GLY A 1158 -2.99 11.59 -47.47
N ASN A 1159 -3.88 11.14 -46.57
CA ASN A 1159 -4.23 11.72 -45.27
C ASN A 1159 -4.48 13.24 -45.29
N CYS A 1160 -5.75 13.62 -45.35
CA CYS A 1160 -6.20 15.01 -45.24
C CYS A 1160 -7.14 15.22 -44.06
N LYS A 1161 -6.94 14.53 -42.94
CA LYS A 1161 -7.70 14.74 -41.71
C LYS A 1161 -6.73 15.14 -40.60
N PHE A 1162 -6.95 16.29 -39.98
CA PHE A 1162 -6.04 16.84 -38.97
C PHE A 1162 -6.83 17.42 -37.81
N ARG A 1163 -6.33 17.25 -36.59
CA ARG A 1163 -6.93 17.94 -35.44
C ARG A 1163 -6.69 19.44 -35.52
N LYS A 1164 -7.75 20.23 -35.40
CA LYS A 1164 -7.70 21.70 -35.41
C LYS A 1164 -6.60 22.29 -34.50
N HIS A 1165 -6.54 21.86 -33.24
CA HIS A 1165 -5.57 22.43 -32.29
C HIS A 1165 -4.10 22.22 -32.71
N VAL A 1166 -3.78 21.14 -33.42
CA VAL A 1166 -2.42 20.89 -33.95
C VAL A 1166 -2.11 21.85 -35.09
N LEU A 1167 -3.10 22.13 -35.96
CA LEU A 1167 -2.94 23.12 -37.04
C LEU A 1167 -2.76 24.53 -36.47
N ASP A 1168 -3.51 24.89 -35.41
CA ASP A 1168 -3.44 26.19 -34.73
C ASP A 1168 -2.05 26.50 -34.12
N ARG A 1169 -1.19 25.47 -33.95
CA ARG A 1169 0.21 25.62 -33.51
C ARG A 1169 1.11 26.22 -34.59
N PHE A 1170 0.80 25.95 -35.85
CA PHE A 1170 1.62 26.34 -36.99
C PHE A 1170 0.99 27.47 -37.79
N TYR A 1171 -0.32 27.68 -37.65
CA TYR A 1171 -1.07 28.63 -38.45
C TYR A 1171 -2.20 29.27 -37.64
N ASN A 1172 -2.31 30.60 -37.67
CA ASN A 1172 -3.48 31.28 -37.13
C ASN A 1172 -4.49 31.52 -38.26
N TYR A 1173 -5.62 30.80 -38.21
CA TYR A 1173 -6.69 30.90 -39.20
C TYR A 1173 -7.51 32.19 -39.13
N GLU A 1174 -7.55 32.85 -37.96
CA GLU A 1174 -8.29 34.12 -37.79
C GLU A 1174 -7.52 35.29 -38.41
N THR A 1175 -6.20 35.31 -38.24
CA THR A 1175 -5.33 36.36 -38.78
C THR A 1175 -4.66 35.99 -40.10
N ASN A 1176 -4.82 34.75 -40.57
CA ASN A 1176 -4.20 34.21 -41.78
C ASN A 1176 -2.66 34.32 -41.78
N THR A 1177 -2.04 34.10 -40.60
CA THR A 1177 -0.57 34.24 -40.40
C THR A 1177 0.08 32.94 -39.95
N SER A 1178 1.23 32.61 -40.56
CA SER A 1178 2.09 31.50 -40.13
C SER A 1178 2.71 31.76 -38.76
N ARG A 1179 2.83 30.71 -37.94
CA ARG A 1179 3.46 30.72 -36.60
C ARG A 1179 4.73 29.86 -36.55
N VAL A 1180 5.30 29.53 -37.71
CA VAL A 1180 6.47 28.64 -37.83
C VAL A 1180 7.66 29.18 -37.03
N ASP A 1181 7.99 30.47 -37.17
CA ASP A 1181 9.12 31.08 -36.46
C ASP A 1181 8.89 31.11 -34.94
N GLU A 1182 7.64 31.33 -34.50
CA GLU A 1182 7.27 31.28 -33.08
C GLU A 1182 7.50 29.88 -32.49
N PHE A 1183 7.07 28.84 -33.22
CA PHE A 1183 7.24 27.45 -32.82
C PHE A 1183 8.74 27.08 -32.70
N VAL A 1184 9.53 27.40 -33.71
CA VAL A 1184 10.97 27.12 -33.74
C VAL A 1184 11.72 27.89 -32.64
N ASN A 1185 11.39 29.17 -32.42
CA ASN A 1185 11.98 29.96 -31.34
C ASN A 1185 11.61 29.42 -29.95
N SER A 1186 10.40 28.88 -29.79
CA SER A 1186 9.98 28.23 -28.55
C SER A 1186 10.77 26.95 -28.30
N LEU A 1187 11.05 26.16 -29.34
CA LEU A 1187 11.93 24.98 -29.25
C LEU A 1187 13.36 25.37 -28.84
N LYS A 1188 13.93 26.41 -29.46
CA LYS A 1188 15.25 26.96 -29.08
C LYS A 1188 15.30 27.32 -27.60
N LYS A 1189 14.29 28.05 -27.11
CA LYS A 1189 14.19 28.44 -25.69
C LYS A 1189 14.01 27.24 -24.76
N ALA A 1190 13.27 26.22 -25.16
CA ALA A 1190 13.06 25.02 -24.37
C ALA A 1190 14.35 24.20 -24.24
N LEU A 1191 15.06 23.97 -25.35
CA LEU A 1191 16.32 23.23 -25.37
C LEU A 1191 17.46 23.99 -24.65
N ALA A 1192 17.45 25.32 -24.64
CA ALA A 1192 18.44 26.12 -23.92
C ALA A 1192 18.36 25.98 -22.37
N LYS A 1193 17.26 25.43 -21.84
CA LYS A 1193 17.10 25.15 -20.40
C LYS A 1193 17.59 23.76 -19.98
N GLU A 1194 18.01 22.94 -20.94
CA GLU A 1194 18.54 21.61 -20.68
C GLU A 1194 19.98 21.68 -20.14
N ALA A 1195 20.37 20.69 -19.33
CA ALA A 1195 21.70 20.64 -18.71
C ALA A 1195 22.83 20.35 -19.71
N LEU A 1196 22.48 19.91 -20.91
CA LEU A 1196 23.41 19.66 -22.01
C LEU A 1196 23.64 20.96 -22.79
N ASP A 1197 24.90 21.22 -23.13
CA ASP A 1197 25.29 22.40 -23.89
C ASP A 1197 24.58 22.42 -25.26
N VAL A 1198 23.88 23.52 -25.56
CA VAL A 1198 23.19 23.76 -26.84
C VAL A 1198 24.17 23.64 -28.01
N GLN A 1199 25.43 24.02 -27.82
CA GLN A 1199 26.47 23.86 -28.84
C GLN A 1199 26.72 22.38 -29.16
N SER A 1200 26.53 21.48 -28.19
CA SER A 1200 26.61 20.02 -28.41
C SER A 1200 25.42 19.49 -29.22
N ILE A 1201 24.24 20.13 -29.13
CA ILE A 1201 23.07 19.80 -29.96
C ILE A 1201 23.32 20.26 -31.41
N GLU A 1202 23.81 21.49 -31.59
CA GLU A 1202 24.17 22.02 -32.91
C GLU A 1202 25.26 21.19 -33.59
N ASN A 1203 26.32 20.86 -32.85
CA ASN A 1203 27.42 20.01 -33.34
C ASN A 1203 26.96 18.58 -33.68
N TYR A 1204 25.92 18.07 -33.00
CA TYR A 1204 25.40 16.72 -33.21
C TYR A 1204 24.60 16.58 -34.52
N PHE A 1205 23.75 17.57 -34.85
CA PHE A 1205 23.01 17.56 -36.13
C PHE A 1205 23.87 17.94 -37.34
N GLY A 1206 25.13 18.36 -37.13
CA GLY A 1206 26.16 18.47 -38.16
C GLY A 1206 26.05 19.72 -39.03
N GLN A 1207 26.18 19.56 -40.36
CA GLN A 1207 26.15 20.65 -41.36
C GLN A 1207 24.75 21.25 -41.58
N VAL A 1208 23.69 20.66 -41.01
CA VAL A 1208 22.32 21.11 -41.23
C VAL A 1208 21.67 21.46 -39.91
N ASP A 1209 21.24 22.71 -39.82
CA ASP A 1209 20.56 23.26 -38.68
C ASP A 1209 19.21 22.54 -38.45
N LEU A 1210 19.08 21.86 -37.30
CA LEU A 1210 17.85 21.23 -36.81
C LEU A 1210 16.63 22.15 -37.00
N TYR A 1211 16.82 23.43 -36.68
CA TYR A 1211 15.77 24.44 -36.68
C TYR A 1211 15.32 24.76 -38.11
N THR A 1212 16.26 24.98 -39.03
CA THR A 1212 15.97 25.16 -40.46
C THR A 1212 15.25 23.95 -41.05
N GLY A 1213 15.72 22.72 -40.77
CA GLY A 1213 15.06 21.51 -41.27
C GLY A 1213 13.62 21.34 -40.74
N LEU A 1214 13.38 21.68 -39.47
CA LEU A 1214 12.04 21.67 -38.89
C LEU A 1214 11.14 22.74 -39.52
N GLN A 1215 11.65 23.95 -39.75
CA GLN A 1215 10.94 25.04 -40.42
C GLN A 1215 10.51 24.67 -41.84
N GLU A 1216 11.39 24.02 -42.62
CA GLU A 1216 11.07 23.51 -43.95
C GLU A 1216 9.95 22.46 -43.90
N ARG A 1217 10.02 21.52 -42.95
CA ARG A 1217 8.98 20.48 -42.79
C ARG A 1217 7.64 21.08 -42.37
N ILE A 1218 7.58 22.02 -41.43
CA ILE A 1218 6.32 22.67 -41.07
C ILE A 1218 5.75 23.44 -42.28
N SER A 1219 6.60 24.14 -43.04
CA SER A 1219 6.17 24.85 -44.26
C SER A 1219 5.60 23.89 -45.30
N TYR A 1220 6.23 22.72 -45.48
CA TYR A 1220 5.72 21.66 -46.35
C TYR A 1220 4.39 21.11 -45.84
N PHE A 1221 4.27 20.83 -44.55
CA PHE A 1221 3.04 20.35 -43.92
C PHE A 1221 1.88 21.32 -44.16
N LEU A 1222 2.08 22.62 -43.95
CA LEU A 1222 1.07 23.65 -44.23
C LEU A 1222 0.70 23.70 -45.72
N GLY A 1223 1.68 23.51 -46.61
CA GLY A 1223 1.42 23.38 -48.05
C GLY A 1223 0.59 22.13 -48.41
N HIS A 1224 0.79 21.02 -47.69
CA HIS A 1224 -0.01 19.80 -47.82
C HIS A 1224 -1.45 20.01 -47.32
N VAL A 1225 -1.62 20.64 -46.15
CA VAL A 1225 -2.92 21.03 -45.60
C VAL A 1225 -3.68 21.94 -46.57
N GLU A 1226 -3.01 22.88 -47.24
CA GLU A 1226 -3.62 23.74 -48.24
C GLU A 1226 -4.08 22.98 -49.50
N LYS A 1227 -3.31 22.00 -49.96
CA LYS A 1227 -3.72 21.12 -51.07
C LYS A 1227 -4.94 20.30 -50.69
N CYS A 1228 -4.92 19.70 -49.51
CA CYS A 1228 -6.06 19.02 -48.92
C CYS A 1228 -7.29 19.93 -48.90
N ARG A 1229 -7.13 21.18 -48.42
CA ARG A 1229 -8.21 22.19 -48.34
C ARG A 1229 -8.87 22.47 -49.66
N LYS A 1230 -8.06 22.66 -50.71
CA LYS A 1230 -8.56 22.87 -52.06
C LYS A 1230 -9.32 21.67 -52.62
N GLN A 1231 -8.94 20.45 -52.21
CA GLN A 1231 -9.54 19.22 -52.72
C GLN A 1231 -10.81 18.80 -51.97
N TYR A 1232 -10.83 18.89 -50.64
CA TYR A 1232 -11.90 18.33 -49.80
C TYR A 1232 -12.72 19.38 -49.03
N GLY A 1233 -12.26 20.63 -48.98
CA GLY A 1233 -12.89 21.71 -48.20
C GLY A 1233 -12.57 21.65 -46.70
N ASP A 1234 -12.68 22.79 -46.01
CA ASP A 1234 -12.29 22.94 -44.59
C ASP A 1234 -13.04 21.98 -43.65
N ALA A 1235 -14.36 21.84 -43.83
CA ALA A 1235 -15.22 21.03 -42.96
C ALA A 1235 -14.96 19.52 -43.05
N THR A 1236 -14.26 19.06 -44.10
CA THR A 1236 -13.92 17.64 -44.29
C THR A 1236 -12.55 17.31 -43.69
N ILE A 1237 -11.70 18.32 -43.50
CA ILE A 1237 -10.28 18.19 -43.12
C ILE A 1237 -10.07 18.41 -41.63
N ILE A 1238 -10.78 19.40 -41.10
CA ILE A 1238 -10.74 19.86 -39.72
C ILE A 1238 -11.90 19.20 -38.96
#